data_AF-A0AAW0XS44-F1
#
_entry.id   AF-A0AAW0XS44-F1
#
_cell.length_a   1.000
_cell.length_b   1.000
_cell.length_c   1.000
_cell.angle_alpha   90.00
_cell.angle_beta   90.00
_cell.angle_gamma   90.00
#
_symmetry.space_group_name_H-M   'P 1'
#
loop_
_entity.id
_entity.type
_entity.pdbx_description
1 polymer ?
#
loop_
_entity_poly.entity_id
_entity_poly.type
_entity_poly.pdbx_seq_one_letter_code
_entity_poly.pdbx_strand_id
1 'polypeptide(L)'
;RFLPPLAKQALDTTLKNQGIVKSSNLKNEELACEVSNGVLKIGNTHSPVYVPDTKTKVPDILFFDIQQHVVVLENMLQDWLLGDHLLLVGNQGVGKNKLADRFLYLLSRPREYIQLHRDTTVQSLTIQPVVKDGLIKYDDSPLVVAVKTGRVLVVDEADKAPTHVTCVLKTLVESGEMLLSDGRRIVPKTHLLASTQSPDVIISHPNFRMIVLANRPGFPFLGNDFFGSLGDLFSCHAIDNPSVESEMSLLRSYGPDVPEDIMHRLVGAFGELRDLADQGLIQYPYSTREVVNIVKHLQEFPNDGVASVIRNVVDFDSWSGDAKDVLIRVMHHHGIPAGTSPNNVNLAKKLPLPNPKLMAMWQVSRQHPAIKTSLMQIPVDSSPVRVKIPVKLTLHHQSVDITEARSSVFTEQESYWQLPLYDTGLVTDIIVSSGGTQDPLDDCIHVATVAPAAVYSFVPRGRDTPLKYILLQDVLPRYRSAYQPRLRLANLSSRKLLIHEEVSNTLLNVDMNTGAVSCMQLNSRFEIAAELLMKRLGSGGRSEIFFRMCKSKVEQGQLALWEVGGKRILFIDIHKEMSRLVTLPFILYSLHLLEGRYQWFAIDEEGNKWLLKDNMYNFVLHPVTQTPVEQDCSHMLVSCISPHTLSDFVLSSALKEKISASTHLLAPYNALAAVAVGFPELDASENEVYVWERDNISLKAFSSVSDPVSSTVVLSDAGQIVRVVDQAPRNAFEYDVSPSGANIFLEVTDLVNHSLSYIPVPQASQSSPYWAWSVAARTSPLFMAATSGQGLATVDSAGVVRLWQTGSVGLQKALADWRKMIGDDTERLRLEVDRFSGEDVTEPKHGQEDPDNNPHIGGNTWAGGTGGRDTAGLGGKGGPYRLDAGHDVHQLSEAEKDAVPAEVRRAAREMAQKAFKERLREIRMSEYDASLYEKLAGGVQQQVHALRTIINSLQAKGKERQWLRHRTSGELDDTKLIEGLAGERNIYRQRHEEEPEIGAPQRHPKRLRLVVDVSGSMYRFNGHDGRLERELEATLMVMEAFEGFENKFKYDIYGHSGEEAAVPLVECDNVPHNNKERLDVLKTMQAHSQFCLSGDHTLEAAVKAVKDIATEECDERFVILLSDANFDRYGIRPSHFAKALTAENTVNTFAIFIGSLGDQADRLTKVLPAGHSFVCLDLKKLPQILQQIFTSAMLK
;
A
#
# COMPACT_ATOMS: atom_id res chain seq x y z
N ARG A 1 18.53 18.68 0.31
CA ARG A 1 17.99 17.33 -0.05
C ARG A 1 17.80 16.49 1.22
N PHE A 2 18.82 16.39 2.08
CA PHE A 2 18.78 15.74 3.40
C PHE A 2 18.26 16.64 4.54
N LEU A 3 17.48 17.68 4.21
CA LEU A 3 16.91 18.56 5.23
C LEU A 3 15.67 17.88 5.84
N PRO A 4 15.43 18.05 7.15
CA PRO A 4 14.18 17.62 7.77
C PRO A 4 12.96 18.15 6.99
N PRO A 5 11.82 17.42 6.96
CA PRO A 5 10.68 17.75 6.10
C PRO A 5 10.19 19.20 6.24
N LEU A 6 10.16 19.70 7.48
CA LEU A 6 9.71 21.05 7.81
C LEU A 6 10.69 22.12 7.31
N ALA A 7 12.00 21.89 7.47
CA ALA A 7 13.05 22.77 6.95
C ALA A 7 13.10 22.75 5.42
N LYS A 8 12.90 21.59 4.80
CA LYS A 8 12.82 21.43 3.35
C LYS A 8 11.60 22.18 2.79
N GLN A 9 10.42 22.02 3.38
CA GLN A 9 9.21 22.74 2.97
C GLN A 9 9.39 24.25 3.11
N ALA A 10 9.99 24.72 4.21
CA ALA A 10 10.29 26.13 4.40
C ALA A 10 11.24 26.65 3.30
N LEU A 11 12.32 25.92 3.00
CA LEU A 11 13.25 26.25 1.92
C LEU A 11 12.57 26.28 0.56
N ASP A 12 11.83 25.22 0.19
CA ASP A 12 11.14 25.11 -1.09
C ASP A 12 10.09 26.22 -1.27
N THR A 13 9.36 26.56 -0.20
CA THR A 13 8.40 27.68 -0.19
C THR A 13 9.13 29.02 -0.36
N THR A 14 10.26 29.20 0.30
CA THR A 14 11.08 30.41 0.19
C THR A 14 11.67 30.56 -1.22
N LEU A 15 12.21 29.48 -1.79
CA LEU A 15 12.73 29.46 -3.17
C LEU A 15 11.63 29.79 -4.19
N LYS A 16 10.45 29.18 -4.05
CA LYS A 16 9.28 29.51 -4.89
C LYS A 16 8.85 30.98 -4.75
N ASN A 17 8.82 31.50 -3.52
CA ASN A 17 8.48 32.91 -3.28
C ASN A 17 9.51 33.87 -3.90
N GLN A 18 10.77 33.46 -4.02
CA GLN A 18 11.85 34.21 -4.68
C GLN A 18 11.93 33.95 -6.20
N GLY A 19 10.99 33.21 -6.78
CA GLY A 19 10.99 32.89 -8.22
C GLY A 19 12.07 31.89 -8.65
N ILE A 20 12.75 31.24 -7.71
CA ILE A 20 13.75 30.20 -7.98
C ILE A 20 13.00 28.87 -8.13
N VAL A 21 12.69 28.52 -9.37
CA VAL A 21 12.02 27.26 -9.71
C VAL A 21 13.06 26.24 -10.13
N LYS A 22 12.94 25.01 -9.62
CA LYS A 22 13.78 23.89 -10.02
C LYS A 22 13.63 23.68 -11.54
N SER A 23 14.73 23.78 -12.29
CA SER A 23 14.70 23.54 -13.73
C SER A 23 14.30 22.08 -13.99
N SER A 24 13.13 21.88 -14.61
CA SER A 24 12.63 20.56 -15.04
C SER A 24 13.41 19.96 -16.21
N ASN A 25 14.37 20.71 -16.76
CA ASN A 25 15.16 20.32 -17.92
C ASN A 25 16.47 19.67 -17.49
N LEU A 26 16.40 18.42 -17.00
CA LEU A 26 17.48 17.49 -17.37
C LEU A 26 17.25 17.24 -18.87
N LYS A 27 18.12 17.79 -19.71
CA LYS A 27 18.04 17.53 -21.14
C LYS A 27 18.09 16.01 -21.34
N ASN A 28 17.12 15.49 -22.11
CA ASN A 28 17.12 14.13 -22.67
C ASN A 28 18.23 13.95 -23.73
N GLU A 29 19.43 14.44 -23.46
CA GLU A 29 20.61 14.06 -24.24
C GLU A 29 21.21 12.87 -23.51
N GLU A 30 21.22 11.69 -24.13
CA GLU A 30 21.90 10.51 -23.59
C GLU A 30 23.37 10.86 -23.38
N LEU A 31 23.77 11.05 -22.13
CA LEU A 31 25.15 11.35 -21.78
C LEU A 31 25.93 10.03 -21.83
N ALA A 32 27.08 10.05 -22.48
CA ALA A 32 27.98 8.91 -22.60
C ALA A 32 29.37 9.25 -22.02
N CYS A 33 30.04 8.22 -21.53
CA CYS A 33 31.44 8.26 -21.13
C CYS A 33 32.30 7.64 -22.23
N GLU A 34 33.17 8.43 -22.86
CA GLU A 34 34.04 7.94 -23.93
C GLU A 34 35.49 8.32 -23.65
N VAL A 35 36.41 7.37 -23.85
CA VAL A 35 37.85 7.62 -23.84
C VAL A 35 38.36 7.47 -25.26
N SER A 36 38.75 8.59 -25.88
CA SER A 36 39.29 8.60 -27.25
C SER A 36 40.60 9.40 -27.29
N ASN A 37 41.61 8.86 -27.98
CA ASN A 37 42.92 9.51 -28.16
C ASN A 37 43.59 10.00 -26.85
N GLY A 38 43.41 9.29 -25.73
CA GLY A 38 43.98 9.66 -24.43
C GLY A 38 43.27 10.83 -23.74
N VAL A 39 42.09 11.24 -24.24
CA VAL A 39 41.21 12.23 -23.62
C VAL A 39 39.91 11.53 -23.20
N LEU A 40 39.55 11.71 -21.93
CA LEU A 40 38.26 11.32 -21.37
C LEU A 40 37.25 12.43 -21.66
N LYS A 41 36.10 12.05 -22.20
CA LYS A 41 34.92 12.90 -22.35
C LYS A 41 33.76 12.29 -21.58
N ILE A 42 33.18 13.07 -20.67
CA ILE A 42 31.94 12.73 -19.95
C ILE A 42 30.97 13.88 -20.18
N GLY A 43 29.91 13.62 -20.94
CA GLY A 43 28.97 14.67 -21.33
C GLY A 43 29.65 15.78 -22.12
N ASN A 44 29.67 16.99 -21.58
CA ASN A 44 30.30 18.17 -22.16
C ASN A 44 31.71 18.44 -21.61
N THR A 45 32.13 17.71 -20.57
CA THR A 45 33.38 17.94 -19.85
C THR A 45 34.49 17.00 -20.37
N HIS A 46 35.71 17.51 -20.54
CA HIS A 46 36.85 16.74 -21.05
C HIS A 46 38.09 16.87 -20.16
N SER A 47 38.87 15.78 -20.05
CA SER A 47 40.11 15.74 -19.27
C SER A 47 41.13 14.79 -19.92
N PRO A 48 42.43 15.09 -19.91
CA PRO A 48 43.45 14.12 -20.29
C PRO A 48 43.46 12.92 -19.33
N VAL A 49 43.68 11.73 -19.85
CA VAL A 49 43.80 10.48 -19.08
C VAL A 49 45.20 10.38 -18.46
N TYR A 50 45.29 10.01 -17.19
CA TYR A 50 46.57 9.88 -16.49
C TYR A 50 47.32 8.62 -16.92
N VAL A 51 48.65 8.70 -17.03
CA VAL A 51 49.50 7.53 -17.29
C VAL A 51 50.09 7.06 -15.96
N PRO A 52 49.60 5.95 -15.38
CA PRO A 52 50.02 5.51 -14.05
C PRO A 52 51.35 4.76 -14.08
N ASP A 53 52.21 5.03 -13.11
CA ASP A 53 53.44 4.26 -12.87
C ASP A 53 53.13 2.82 -12.42
N THR A 54 51.95 2.61 -11.82
CA THR A 54 51.52 1.32 -11.27
C THR A 54 50.07 1.02 -11.69
N LYS A 55 49.90 0.36 -12.84
CA LYS A 55 48.57 0.02 -13.39
C LYS A 55 47.72 -0.85 -12.46
N THR A 56 48.33 -1.70 -11.63
CA THR A 56 47.62 -2.59 -10.69
C THR A 56 46.87 -1.86 -9.57
N LYS A 57 47.17 -0.57 -9.35
CA LYS A 57 46.48 0.28 -8.36
C LYS A 57 45.33 1.09 -8.97
N VAL A 58 45.12 1.03 -10.28
CA VAL A 58 43.93 1.60 -10.93
C VAL A 58 42.78 0.61 -10.74
N PRO A 59 41.65 1.01 -10.15
CA PRO A 59 40.52 0.09 -9.95
C PRO A 59 39.92 -0.30 -11.30
N ASP A 60 39.67 -1.59 -11.50
CA ASP A 60 38.90 -2.12 -12.63
C ASP A 60 37.71 -2.90 -12.09
N ILE A 61 36.51 -2.40 -12.35
CA ILE A 61 35.27 -2.92 -11.78
C ILE A 61 34.19 -3.05 -12.85
N LEU A 62 33.35 -4.07 -12.70
CA LEU A 62 32.13 -4.18 -13.48
C LEU A 62 31.20 -3.00 -13.14
N PHE A 63 30.98 -2.12 -14.10
CA PHE A 63 30.14 -0.94 -13.99
C PHE A 63 29.26 -0.81 -15.25
N PHE A 64 27.97 -0.53 -15.05
CA PHE A 64 27.03 -0.26 -16.12
C PHE A 64 26.67 1.22 -16.09
N ASP A 65 26.81 1.89 -17.23
CA ASP A 65 26.58 3.33 -17.34
C ASP A 65 25.07 3.61 -17.36
N ILE A 66 24.54 4.13 -16.25
CA ILE A 66 23.16 4.64 -16.16
C ILE A 66 23.16 6.16 -16.20
N GLN A 67 22.15 6.77 -16.84
CA GLN A 67 22.10 8.22 -17.07
C GLN A 67 22.31 9.04 -15.80
N GLN A 68 21.65 8.66 -14.69
CA GLN A 68 21.82 9.34 -13.40
C GLN A 68 23.26 9.30 -12.88
N HIS A 69 23.99 8.19 -13.07
CA HIS A 69 25.38 8.08 -12.66
C HIS A 69 26.32 8.86 -13.58
N VAL A 70 26.06 8.89 -14.89
CA VAL A 70 26.89 9.67 -15.84
C VAL A 70 26.83 11.16 -15.51
N VAL A 71 25.66 11.70 -15.14
CA VAL A 71 25.52 13.09 -14.67
C VAL A 71 26.36 13.35 -13.42
N VAL A 72 26.36 12.40 -12.47
CA VAL A 72 27.18 12.53 -11.25
C VAL A 72 28.67 12.48 -11.60
N LEU A 73 29.10 11.60 -12.50
CA LEU A 73 30.49 11.51 -12.96
C LEU A 73 30.94 12.79 -13.69
N GLU A 74 30.07 13.44 -14.46
CA GLU A 74 30.37 14.73 -15.08
C GLU A 74 30.60 15.82 -14.04
N ASN A 75 29.70 15.93 -13.04
CA ASN A 75 29.84 16.90 -11.96
C ASN A 75 31.11 16.64 -11.12
N MET A 76 31.40 15.37 -10.81
CA MET A 76 32.65 14.98 -10.14
C MET A 76 33.88 15.38 -10.96
N LEU A 77 33.82 15.25 -12.29
CA LEU A 77 34.92 15.65 -13.17
C LEU A 77 35.13 17.16 -13.16
N GLN A 78 34.07 17.96 -13.14
CA GLN A 78 34.14 19.41 -13.07
C GLN A 78 34.84 19.86 -11.77
N ASP A 79 34.38 19.38 -10.62
CA ASP A 79 34.97 19.73 -9.32
C ASP A 79 36.40 19.19 -9.16
N TRP A 80 36.68 18.01 -9.72
CA TRP A 80 38.03 17.45 -9.77
C TRP A 80 39.01 18.33 -10.58
N LEU A 81 38.57 18.91 -11.70
CA LEU A 81 39.37 19.80 -12.53
C LEU A 81 39.63 21.15 -11.85
N LEU A 82 38.72 21.62 -11.00
CA LEU A 82 38.94 22.78 -10.13
C LEU A 82 39.97 22.51 -9.03
N GLY A 83 40.21 21.23 -8.75
CA GLY A 83 41.23 20.77 -7.82
C GLY A 83 40.71 20.54 -6.42
N ASP A 84 39.41 20.32 -6.28
CA ASP A 84 38.77 20.05 -5.00
C ASP A 84 38.95 18.58 -4.56
N HIS A 85 38.80 18.36 -3.26
CA HIS A 85 38.61 17.03 -2.69
C HIS A 85 37.13 16.67 -2.74
N LEU A 86 36.80 15.42 -3.04
CA LEU A 86 35.41 15.02 -3.29
C LEU A 86 34.81 14.31 -2.07
N LEU A 87 33.54 14.58 -1.78
CA LEU A 87 32.75 13.88 -0.76
C LEU A 87 31.49 13.31 -1.39
N LEU A 88 31.29 12.01 -1.28
CA LEU A 88 30.13 11.29 -1.81
C LEU A 88 29.23 10.84 -0.64
N VAL A 89 28.05 11.45 -0.52
CA VAL A 89 27.10 11.20 0.58
C VAL A 89 25.83 10.55 0.05
N GLY A 90 25.37 9.47 0.68
CA GLY A 90 24.14 8.79 0.26
C GLY A 90 23.78 7.61 1.14
N ASN A 91 22.63 6.98 0.89
CA ASN A 91 22.21 5.79 1.64
C ASN A 91 23.17 4.60 1.41
N GLN A 92 23.07 3.58 2.25
CA GLN A 92 23.83 2.34 2.04
C GLN A 92 23.35 1.63 0.77
N GLY A 93 24.28 1.06 0.01
CA GLY A 93 23.94 0.25 -1.17
C GLY A 93 23.53 1.01 -2.44
N VAL A 94 23.65 2.36 -2.48
CA VAL A 94 23.34 3.19 -3.67
C VAL A 94 24.45 3.21 -4.74
N GLY A 95 25.62 2.62 -4.48
CA GLY A 95 26.72 2.54 -5.45
C GLY A 95 27.87 3.55 -5.29
N LYS A 96 28.01 4.24 -4.14
CA LYS A 96 29.08 5.21 -3.85
C LYS A 96 30.49 4.70 -4.20
N ASN A 97 30.84 3.50 -3.71
CA ASN A 97 32.11 2.84 -4.00
C ASN A 97 32.32 2.58 -5.49
N LYS A 98 31.28 2.12 -6.19
CA LYS A 98 31.36 1.85 -7.64
C LYS A 98 31.54 3.12 -8.45
N LEU A 99 30.91 4.23 -8.06
CA LEU A 99 31.09 5.52 -8.72
C LEU A 99 32.52 6.05 -8.55
N ALA A 100 33.06 6.01 -7.33
CA ALA A 100 34.43 6.43 -7.07
C ALA A 100 35.45 5.61 -7.88
N ASP A 101 35.26 4.29 -7.93
CA ASP A 101 36.14 3.40 -8.69
C ASP A 101 36.01 3.57 -10.19
N ARG A 102 34.79 3.71 -10.71
CA ARG A 102 34.56 4.01 -12.13
C ARG A 102 35.20 5.34 -12.52
N PHE A 103 35.08 6.37 -11.69
CA PHE A 103 35.69 7.67 -11.92
C PHE A 103 37.22 7.58 -12.03
N LEU A 104 37.84 6.85 -11.10
CA LEU A 104 39.29 6.66 -11.08
C LEU A 104 39.79 5.77 -12.22
N TYR A 105 39.00 4.77 -12.62
CA TYR A 105 39.25 3.96 -13.82
C TYR A 105 39.27 4.82 -15.07
N LEU A 106 38.24 5.66 -15.27
CA LEU A 106 38.11 6.54 -16.44
C LEU A 106 39.26 7.55 -16.54
N LEU A 107 39.72 8.07 -15.40
CA LEU A 107 40.88 8.97 -15.33
C LEU A 107 42.23 8.23 -15.32
N SER A 108 42.22 6.89 -15.24
CA SER A 108 43.41 6.04 -15.10
C SER A 108 44.30 6.46 -13.90
N ARG A 109 43.65 6.80 -12.77
CA ARG A 109 44.30 7.29 -11.55
C ARG A 109 44.49 6.14 -10.54
N PRO A 110 45.71 5.92 -10.03
CA PRO A 110 45.96 4.91 -8.99
C PRO A 110 45.39 5.36 -7.64
N ARG A 111 44.78 4.42 -6.91
CA ARG A 111 44.17 4.66 -5.59
C ARG A 111 44.84 3.90 -4.45
N GLU A 112 44.86 4.52 -3.28
CA GLU A 112 45.02 3.86 -1.98
C GLU A 112 43.66 3.86 -1.28
N TYR A 113 43.31 2.75 -0.63
CA TYR A 113 41.99 2.56 -0.01
C TYR A 113 42.14 2.37 1.51
N ILE A 114 41.27 3.02 2.27
CA ILE A 114 41.14 2.83 3.72
C ILE A 114 39.66 2.81 4.10
N GLN A 115 39.26 1.83 4.89
CA GLN A 115 37.91 1.72 5.44
C GLN A 115 37.92 2.07 6.92
N LEU A 116 37.00 2.92 7.34
CA LEU A 116 36.88 3.37 8.72
C LEU A 116 35.80 2.59 9.47
N HIS A 117 36.03 2.39 10.76
CA HIS A 117 35.17 1.63 11.66
C HIS A 117 35.00 2.38 12.99
N ARG A 118 34.09 1.90 13.84
CA ARG A 118 33.84 2.50 15.16
C ARG A 118 35.09 2.48 16.05
N ASP A 119 35.94 1.47 15.88
CA ASP A 119 37.16 1.28 16.67
C ASP A 119 38.40 1.92 16.02
N THR A 120 38.25 2.66 14.92
CA THR A 120 39.38 3.34 14.26
C THR A 120 39.95 4.41 15.19
N THR A 121 41.27 4.44 15.32
CA THR A 121 42.02 5.43 16.11
C THR A 121 42.89 6.32 15.23
N VAL A 122 43.30 7.48 15.74
CA VAL A 122 44.24 8.40 15.05
C VAL A 122 45.55 7.71 14.66
N GLN A 123 46.04 6.78 15.50
CA GLN A 123 47.24 6.01 15.20
C GLN A 123 47.04 5.10 13.98
N SER A 124 45.90 4.40 13.89
CA SER A 124 45.61 3.51 12.75
C SER A 124 45.46 4.23 11.40
N LEU A 125 45.10 5.52 11.41
CA LEU A 125 45.07 6.37 10.22
C LEU A 125 46.46 6.77 9.73
N THR A 126 47.47 6.73 10.61
CA THR A 126 48.80 7.26 10.32
C THR A 126 49.83 6.15 10.10
N ILE A 127 49.75 5.07 10.88
CA ILE A 127 50.72 3.98 10.93
C ILE A 127 50.01 2.63 10.93
N GLN A 128 50.58 1.66 10.22
CA GLN A 128 50.12 0.27 10.24
C GLN A 128 51.19 -0.64 10.85
N PRO A 129 50.93 -1.34 11.97
CA PRO A 129 51.84 -2.34 12.49
C PRO A 129 51.77 -3.60 11.62
N VAL A 130 52.92 -4.02 11.09
CA VAL A 130 53.06 -5.22 10.26
C VAL A 130 54.10 -6.14 10.90
N VAL A 131 53.75 -7.41 11.09
CA VAL A 131 54.71 -8.42 11.54
C VAL A 131 55.50 -8.91 10.33
N LYS A 132 56.81 -8.61 10.29
CA LYS A 132 57.74 -9.11 9.28
C LYS A 132 58.86 -9.85 9.99
N ASP A 133 59.07 -11.11 9.62
CA ASP A 133 60.12 -11.97 10.17
C ASP A 133 60.07 -12.10 11.71
N GLY A 134 58.86 -12.12 12.29
CA GLY A 134 58.65 -12.20 13.73
C GLY A 134 58.88 -10.89 14.50
N LEU A 135 59.17 -9.78 13.82
CA LEU A 135 59.32 -8.45 14.39
C LEU A 135 58.15 -7.55 13.99
N ILE A 136 57.63 -6.76 14.93
CA ILE A 136 56.63 -5.73 14.64
C ILE A 136 57.36 -4.54 14.01
N LYS A 137 57.12 -4.30 12.71
CA LYS A 137 57.56 -3.10 11.99
C LYS A 137 56.37 -2.17 11.81
N TYR A 138 56.58 -0.88 11.98
CA TYR A 138 55.57 0.15 11.78
C TYR A 138 55.74 0.70 10.36
N ASP A 139 54.85 0.30 9.45
CA ASP A 139 54.82 0.77 8.07
C ASP A 139 53.89 1.99 7.94
N ASP A 140 54.10 2.79 6.90
CA ASP A 140 53.23 3.93 6.57
C ASP A 140 51.83 3.44 6.22
N SER A 141 50.80 4.09 6.79
CA SER A 141 49.41 3.85 6.41
C SER A 141 49.13 4.21 4.93
N PRO A 142 48.03 3.69 4.34
CA PRO A 142 47.58 4.07 2.99
C PRO A 142 47.45 5.60 2.79
N LEU A 143 47.03 6.33 3.83
CA LEU A 143 46.97 7.80 3.85
C LEU A 143 48.35 8.42 3.58
N VAL A 144 49.35 8.02 4.36
CA VAL A 144 50.71 8.56 4.25
C VAL A 144 51.36 8.18 2.92
N VAL A 145 51.13 6.95 2.44
CA VAL A 145 51.60 6.49 1.12
C VAL A 145 50.99 7.33 0.00
N ALA A 146 49.69 7.60 0.04
CA ALA A 146 49.00 8.41 -0.97
C ALA A 146 49.55 9.83 -1.05
N VAL A 147 49.77 10.46 0.11
CA VAL A 147 50.35 11.82 0.22
C VAL A 147 51.77 11.87 -0.38
N LYS A 148 52.61 10.87 -0.08
CA LYS A 148 53.99 10.79 -0.60
C LYS A 148 54.06 10.57 -2.10
N THR A 149 53.17 9.74 -2.62
CA THR A 149 53.21 9.28 -4.03
C THR A 149 52.29 10.07 -4.96
N GLY A 150 51.44 10.95 -4.43
CA GLY A 150 50.46 11.70 -5.23
C GLY A 150 49.33 10.85 -5.77
N ARG A 151 49.05 9.72 -5.13
CA ARG A 151 47.91 8.84 -5.45
C ARG A 151 46.64 9.39 -4.82
N VAL A 152 45.50 8.90 -5.32
CA VAL A 152 44.20 9.26 -4.76
C VAL A 152 43.93 8.41 -3.52
N LEU A 153 43.59 9.03 -2.40
CA LEU A 153 43.11 8.31 -1.23
C LEU A 153 41.59 8.20 -1.27
N VAL A 154 41.07 6.97 -1.21
CA VAL A 154 39.65 6.70 -1.02
C VAL A 154 39.42 6.30 0.44
N VAL A 155 38.65 7.11 1.16
CA VAL A 155 38.26 6.89 2.56
C VAL A 155 36.81 6.43 2.59
N ASP A 156 36.57 5.18 2.95
CA ASP A 156 35.23 4.59 2.99
C ASP A 156 34.68 4.51 4.42
N GLU A 157 33.36 4.58 4.53
CA GLU A 157 32.60 4.54 5.80
C GLU A 157 33.06 5.58 6.83
N ALA A 158 33.38 6.80 6.38
CA ALA A 158 33.95 7.83 7.24
C ALA A 158 33.04 8.24 8.40
N ASP A 159 31.73 8.14 8.22
CA ASP A 159 30.70 8.35 9.24
C ASP A 159 30.75 7.32 10.39
N LYS A 160 31.37 6.16 10.20
CA LYS A 160 31.44 5.13 11.26
C LYS A 160 32.50 5.42 12.31
N ALA A 161 33.57 6.13 11.96
CA ALA A 161 34.62 6.50 12.90
C ALA A 161 34.20 7.69 13.77
N PRO A 162 34.70 7.78 15.02
CA PRO A 162 34.45 8.95 15.88
C PRO A 162 34.86 10.26 15.20
N THR A 163 34.08 11.33 15.40
CA THR A 163 34.34 12.65 14.77
C THR A 163 35.74 13.18 15.07
N HIS A 164 36.24 13.00 16.29
CA HIS A 164 37.59 13.43 16.67
C HIS A 164 38.70 12.71 15.88
N VAL A 165 38.45 11.49 15.40
CA VAL A 165 39.40 10.73 14.56
C VAL A 165 39.38 11.26 13.13
N THR A 166 38.19 11.50 12.58
CA THR A 166 38.05 12.05 11.23
C THR A 166 38.51 13.50 11.13
N CYS A 167 38.34 14.31 12.19
CA CYS A 167 38.77 15.71 12.24
C CYS A 167 40.29 15.88 12.10
N VAL A 168 41.09 14.84 12.30
CA VAL A 168 42.53 14.87 12.01
C VAL A 168 42.81 15.11 10.53
N LEU A 169 41.89 14.71 9.64
CA LEU A 169 41.99 14.97 8.20
C LEU A 169 41.74 16.43 7.84
N LYS A 170 41.15 17.24 8.74
CA LYS A 170 40.78 18.63 8.49
C LYS A 170 41.98 19.47 8.03
N THR A 171 43.04 19.44 8.81
CA THR A 171 44.24 20.25 8.54
C THR A 171 44.95 19.79 7.27
N LEU A 172 44.90 18.48 6.96
CA LEU A 172 45.50 17.92 5.75
C LEU A 172 44.77 18.42 4.50
N VAL A 173 43.44 18.49 4.52
CA VAL A 173 42.63 18.92 3.39
C VAL A 173 42.68 20.45 3.22
N GLU A 174 42.63 21.21 4.31
CA GLU A 174 42.60 22.68 4.28
C GLU A 174 43.97 23.30 3.98
N SER A 175 45.03 22.81 4.63
CA SER A 175 46.37 23.43 4.60
C SER A 175 47.45 22.54 3.99
N GLY A 176 47.15 21.27 3.70
CA GLY A 176 48.17 20.30 3.28
C GLY A 176 49.10 19.88 4.42
N GLU A 177 48.76 20.18 5.68
CA GLU A 177 49.57 19.90 6.86
C GLU A 177 48.92 18.90 7.81
N MET A 178 49.71 17.98 8.35
CA MET A 178 49.23 17.02 9.34
C MET A 178 50.37 16.50 10.21
N LEU A 179 50.12 16.40 11.51
CA LEU A 179 51.05 15.76 12.45
C LEU A 179 50.73 14.27 12.55
N LEU A 180 51.74 13.41 12.38
CA LEU A 180 51.61 11.96 12.48
C LEU A 180 51.88 11.49 13.92
N SER A 181 51.34 10.32 14.26
CA SER A 181 51.46 9.76 15.63
C SER A 181 52.88 9.33 16.00
N ASP A 182 53.78 9.16 15.03
CA ASP A 182 55.21 8.89 15.23
C ASP A 182 56.07 10.16 15.34
N GLY A 183 55.45 11.35 15.30
CA GLY A 183 56.15 12.64 15.38
C GLY A 183 56.58 13.22 14.04
N ARG A 184 56.41 12.49 12.92
CA ARG A 184 56.64 13.05 11.58
C ARG A 184 55.55 14.06 11.20
N ARG A 185 55.86 15.02 10.33
CA ARG A 185 54.91 16.06 9.87
C ARG A 185 54.79 16.09 8.35
N ILE A 186 53.56 16.06 7.86
CA ILE A 186 53.22 16.34 6.47
C ILE A 186 53.17 17.86 6.29
N VAL A 187 53.83 18.38 5.25
CA VAL A 187 53.82 19.81 4.89
C VAL A 187 53.71 20.00 3.38
N PRO A 188 53.08 21.09 2.90
CA PRO A 188 53.07 21.42 1.48
C PRO A 188 54.45 21.90 1.01
N LYS A 189 54.71 21.79 -0.30
CA LYS A 189 55.99 22.18 -0.91
C LYS A 189 56.36 23.66 -0.71
N THR A 190 55.38 24.52 -0.47
CA THR A 190 55.52 25.96 -0.22
C THR A 190 55.93 26.30 1.22
N HIS A 191 55.87 25.33 2.14
CA HIS A 191 56.17 25.55 3.56
C HIS A 191 57.68 25.70 3.80
N LEU A 192 58.09 26.56 4.73
CA LEU A 192 59.51 26.85 5.03
C LEU A 192 60.30 25.58 5.41
N LEU A 193 59.66 24.66 6.15
CA LEU A 193 60.24 23.37 6.56
C LEU A 193 60.43 22.37 5.40
N ALA A 194 59.86 22.61 4.22
CA ALA A 194 60.13 21.77 3.05
C ALA A 194 61.57 21.94 2.53
N SER A 195 62.22 23.07 2.84
CA SER A 195 63.61 23.35 2.45
C SER A 195 64.66 22.61 3.30
N THR A 196 64.29 22.19 4.51
CA THR A 196 65.21 21.60 5.50
C THR A 196 65.53 20.11 5.29
N GLN A 197 64.86 19.40 4.37
CA GLN A 197 65.05 17.96 4.07
C GLN A 197 65.27 17.06 5.32
N SER A 198 64.61 17.37 6.44
CA SER A 198 64.70 16.57 7.66
C SER A 198 63.96 15.23 7.47
N PRO A 199 64.46 14.11 8.04
CA PRO A 199 63.82 12.79 7.93
C PRO A 199 62.40 12.77 8.51
N ASP A 200 62.07 13.71 9.39
CA ASP A 200 60.78 13.81 10.05
C ASP A 200 59.74 14.63 9.25
N VAL A 201 60.08 15.13 8.06
CA VAL A 201 59.20 15.96 7.23
C VAL A 201 58.82 15.21 5.95
N ILE A 202 57.52 15.10 5.70
CA ILE A 202 56.94 14.49 4.52
C ILE A 202 56.35 15.59 3.63
N ILE A 203 56.88 15.73 2.42
CA ILE A 203 56.38 16.72 1.47
C ILE A 203 55.14 16.17 0.77
N SER A 204 54.02 16.89 0.87
CA SER A 204 52.77 16.55 0.17
C SER A 204 52.92 16.71 -1.34
N HIS A 205 52.56 15.66 -2.09
CA HIS A 205 52.64 15.67 -3.54
C HIS A 205 51.51 16.52 -4.16
N PRO A 206 51.77 17.36 -5.19
CA PRO A 206 50.76 18.27 -5.77
C PRO A 206 49.56 17.56 -6.41
N ASN A 207 49.74 16.32 -6.88
CA ASN A 207 48.65 15.49 -7.43
C ASN A 207 47.84 14.73 -6.36
N PHE A 208 48.17 14.86 -5.07
CA PHE A 208 47.41 14.20 -4.01
C PHE A 208 45.96 14.68 -4.00
N ARG A 209 45.03 13.72 -3.99
CA ARG A 209 43.59 13.96 -3.95
C ARG A 209 42.93 13.00 -2.99
N MET A 210 41.78 13.39 -2.45
CA MET A 210 41.02 12.61 -1.48
C MET A 210 39.58 12.50 -1.96
N ILE A 211 39.04 11.28 -1.90
CA ILE A 211 37.63 10.98 -2.13
C ILE A 211 37.10 10.33 -0.85
N VAL A 212 36.16 10.98 -0.19
CA VAL A 212 35.55 10.48 1.05
C VAL A 212 34.14 9.98 0.76
N LEU A 213 33.80 8.81 1.28
CA LEU A 213 32.49 8.19 1.16
C LEU A 213 31.83 8.14 2.55
N ALA A 214 30.62 8.67 2.64
CA ALA A 214 29.87 8.72 3.89
C ALA A 214 28.39 8.39 3.69
N ASN A 215 27.74 7.91 4.75
CA ASN A 215 26.28 7.80 4.81
C ASN A 215 25.62 9.14 5.17
N ARG A 216 24.30 9.23 4.94
CA ARG A 216 23.53 10.43 5.29
C ARG A 216 23.44 10.61 6.82
N PRO A 217 23.45 11.85 7.34
CA PRO A 217 23.13 12.10 8.75
C PRO A 217 21.61 11.94 9.01
N GLY A 218 21.21 11.25 10.08
CA GLY A 218 19.79 11.16 10.53
C GLY A 218 19.29 9.76 10.94
N PHE A 219 18.00 9.67 11.31
CA PHE A 219 17.27 8.44 11.70
C PHE A 219 16.46 7.86 10.51
N PRO A 220 16.24 6.52 10.40
CA PRO A 220 16.80 5.45 11.22
C PRO A 220 18.29 5.22 10.87
N PHE A 221 19.11 5.21 11.94
CA PHE A 221 20.59 5.20 12.10
C PHE A 221 21.51 5.17 10.85
N LEU A 222 22.67 5.86 10.87
CA LEU A 222 24.00 5.31 10.43
C LEU A 222 25.16 6.35 10.47
N GLY A 223 25.69 6.64 11.66
CA GLY A 223 27.03 7.24 11.81
C GLY A 223 27.10 8.54 12.59
N ASN A 224 28.32 8.96 12.92
CA ASN A 224 28.64 10.25 13.51
C ASN A 224 28.43 11.38 12.48
N ASP A 225 28.22 12.61 12.96
CA ASP A 225 28.01 13.78 12.08
C ASP A 225 29.32 14.27 11.42
N PHE A 226 29.84 13.45 10.51
CA PHE A 226 31.00 13.79 9.68
C PHE A 226 30.70 15.02 8.81
N PHE A 227 29.50 15.09 8.23
CA PHE A 227 29.12 16.16 7.32
C PHE A 227 29.08 17.52 8.02
N GLY A 228 28.51 17.62 9.23
CA GLY A 228 28.53 18.85 10.01
C GLY A 228 29.93 19.31 10.45
N SER A 229 30.87 18.36 10.60
CA SER A 229 32.22 18.65 11.10
C SER A 229 33.24 19.00 10.01
N LEU A 230 33.11 18.38 8.83
CA LEU A 230 34.12 18.38 7.76
C LEU A 230 33.55 18.63 6.37
N GLY A 231 32.23 18.69 6.21
CA GLY A 231 31.58 18.76 4.90
C GLY A 231 31.85 20.06 4.13
N ASP A 232 32.25 21.14 4.81
CA ASP A 232 32.62 22.42 4.22
C ASP A 232 33.96 22.40 3.46
N LEU A 233 34.80 21.39 3.71
CA LEU A 233 36.11 21.23 3.08
C LEU A 233 36.10 20.43 1.76
N PHE A 234 34.97 19.83 1.41
CA PHE A 234 34.86 18.95 0.25
C PHE A 234 33.75 19.41 -0.70
N SER A 235 33.97 19.17 -2.00
CA SER A 235 32.91 19.28 -2.99
C SER A 235 31.97 18.07 -2.83
N CYS A 236 30.78 18.35 -2.31
CA CYS A 236 29.83 17.33 -1.87
C CYS A 236 28.86 16.93 -3.00
N HIS A 237 28.86 15.63 -3.32
CA HIS A 237 27.93 15.00 -4.24
C HIS A 237 26.97 14.06 -3.49
N ALA A 238 25.68 14.39 -3.54
CA ALA A 238 24.63 13.54 -3.02
C ALA A 238 24.30 12.41 -4.01
N ILE A 239 24.46 11.16 -3.59
CA ILE A 239 24.07 9.97 -4.35
C ILE A 239 22.79 9.39 -3.76
N ASP A 240 21.75 9.37 -4.58
CA ASP A 240 20.46 8.80 -4.23
C ASP A 240 20.29 7.40 -4.83
N ASN A 241 19.23 6.72 -4.41
CA ASN A 241 18.76 5.55 -5.15
C ASN A 241 18.47 5.94 -6.61
N PRO A 242 18.71 5.05 -7.59
CA PRO A 242 18.40 5.32 -8.98
C PRO A 242 16.91 5.58 -9.20
N SER A 243 16.55 6.39 -10.20
CA SER A 243 15.16 6.50 -10.66
C SER A 243 14.64 5.15 -11.15
N VAL A 244 13.31 4.95 -11.21
CA VAL A 244 12.69 3.70 -11.71
C VAL A 244 13.27 3.31 -13.08
N GLU A 245 13.41 4.27 -13.99
CA GLU A 245 14.01 4.06 -15.33
C GLU A 245 15.49 3.65 -15.26
N SER A 246 16.26 4.32 -14.41
CA SER A 246 17.69 4.04 -14.24
C SER A 246 17.95 2.71 -13.52
N GLU A 247 17.14 2.38 -12.52
CA GLU A 247 17.18 1.10 -11.79
C GLU A 247 16.80 -0.03 -12.75
N MET A 248 15.76 0.14 -13.56
CA MET A 248 15.37 -0.86 -14.56
C MET A 248 16.48 -1.12 -15.59
N SER A 249 17.12 -0.06 -16.11
CA SER A 249 18.27 -0.18 -17.02
C SER A 249 19.44 -0.93 -16.38
N LEU A 250 19.71 -0.66 -15.10
CA LEU A 250 20.73 -1.35 -14.32
C LEU A 250 20.40 -2.85 -14.16
N LEU A 251 19.16 -3.18 -13.79
CA LEU A 251 18.72 -4.56 -13.56
C LEU A 251 18.73 -5.38 -14.86
N ARG A 252 18.28 -4.80 -15.98
CA ARG A 252 18.37 -5.43 -17.32
C ARG A 252 19.80 -5.81 -17.69
N SER A 253 20.78 -5.00 -17.30
CA SER A 253 22.20 -5.27 -17.53
C SER A 253 22.73 -6.42 -16.66
N TYR A 254 22.14 -6.66 -15.48
CA TYR A 254 22.53 -7.75 -14.58
C TYR A 254 21.79 -9.07 -14.83
N GLY A 255 20.54 -9.02 -15.29
CA GLY A 255 19.70 -10.19 -15.55
C GLY A 255 18.88 -10.05 -16.83
N PRO A 256 19.49 -10.23 -18.01
CA PRO A 256 18.81 -10.08 -19.30
C PRO A 256 17.73 -11.14 -19.56
N ASP A 257 17.83 -12.32 -18.94
CA ASP A 257 16.87 -13.41 -19.12
C ASP A 257 15.72 -13.37 -18.09
N VAL A 258 15.81 -12.47 -17.10
CA VAL A 258 14.76 -12.27 -16.10
C VAL A 258 13.61 -11.48 -16.75
N PRO A 259 12.33 -11.93 -16.63
CA PRO A 259 11.19 -11.19 -17.18
C PRO A 259 11.10 -9.74 -16.67
N GLU A 260 10.85 -8.80 -17.58
CA GLU A 260 10.77 -7.37 -17.24
C GLU A 260 9.65 -7.07 -16.24
N ASP A 261 8.53 -7.78 -16.30
CA ASP A 261 7.42 -7.62 -15.36
C ASP A 261 7.85 -7.87 -13.91
N ILE A 262 8.72 -8.87 -13.69
CA ILE A 262 9.26 -9.17 -12.36
C ILE A 262 10.17 -8.04 -11.89
N MET A 263 11.04 -7.53 -12.77
CA MET A 263 11.90 -6.38 -12.45
C MET A 263 11.09 -5.13 -12.11
N HIS A 264 10.01 -4.85 -12.84
CA HIS A 264 9.11 -3.74 -12.54
C HIS A 264 8.44 -3.87 -11.17
N ARG A 265 7.96 -5.07 -10.81
CA ARG A 265 7.38 -5.34 -9.48
C ARG A 265 8.40 -5.16 -8.36
N LEU A 266 9.64 -5.65 -8.56
CA LEU A 266 10.72 -5.50 -7.58
C LEU A 266 11.12 -4.04 -7.36
N VAL A 267 11.31 -3.27 -8.45
CA VAL A 267 11.65 -1.83 -8.36
C VAL A 267 10.52 -1.06 -7.66
N GLY A 268 9.26 -1.38 -7.96
CA GLY A 268 8.10 -0.80 -7.29
C GLY A 268 8.07 -1.09 -5.79
N ALA A 269 8.17 -2.36 -5.41
CA ALA A 269 8.13 -2.81 -4.02
C ALA A 269 9.27 -2.21 -3.19
N PHE A 270 10.52 -2.26 -3.70
CA PHE A 270 11.66 -1.69 -3.00
C PHE A 270 11.61 -0.16 -2.97
N GLY A 271 10.99 0.49 -3.97
CA GLY A 271 10.67 1.91 -3.94
C GLY A 271 9.76 2.27 -2.76
N GLU A 272 8.65 1.54 -2.58
CA GLU A 272 7.74 1.76 -1.45
C GLU A 272 8.42 1.50 -0.10
N LEU A 273 9.20 0.42 0.01
CA LEU A 273 9.94 0.12 1.24
C LEU A 273 10.92 1.23 1.62
N ARG A 274 11.59 1.84 0.63
CA ARG A 274 12.47 3.01 0.85
C ARG A 274 11.67 4.22 1.32
N ASP A 275 10.50 4.47 0.74
CA ASP A 275 9.63 5.57 1.16
C ASP A 275 9.12 5.38 2.61
N LEU A 276 8.75 4.13 2.98
CA LEU A 276 8.35 3.78 4.34
C LEU A 276 9.51 3.92 5.33
N ALA A 277 10.73 3.55 4.94
CA ALA A 277 11.92 3.74 5.75
C ALA A 277 12.27 5.23 5.93
N ASP A 278 12.13 6.04 4.87
CA ASP A 278 12.33 7.51 4.93
C ASP A 278 11.26 8.21 5.79
N GLN A 279 10.06 7.62 5.90
CA GLN A 279 9.01 8.06 6.82
C GLN A 279 9.22 7.56 8.27
N GLY A 280 10.20 6.68 8.51
CA GLY A 280 10.48 6.08 9.81
C GLY A 280 9.48 4.99 10.23
N LEU A 281 8.66 4.47 9.30
CA LEU A 281 7.72 3.37 9.54
C LEU A 281 8.43 2.00 9.56
N ILE A 282 9.54 1.88 8.83
CA ILE A 282 10.42 0.72 8.81
C ILE A 282 11.82 1.16 9.23
N GLN A 283 12.53 0.33 10.00
CA GLN A 283 13.89 0.66 10.47
C GLN A 283 14.95 0.43 9.38
N TYR A 284 14.81 -0.62 8.59
CA TYR A 284 15.79 -1.02 7.59
C TYR A 284 15.54 -0.36 6.22
N PRO A 285 16.49 0.43 5.68
CA PRO A 285 16.36 1.05 4.37
C PRO A 285 16.80 0.10 3.25
N TYR A 286 15.84 -0.57 2.63
CA TYR A 286 16.09 -1.51 1.53
C TYR A 286 16.79 -0.85 0.32
N SER A 287 17.89 -1.43 -0.13
CA SER A 287 18.84 -0.80 -1.07
C SER A 287 18.80 -1.37 -2.48
N THR A 288 19.29 -0.62 -3.48
CA THR A 288 19.42 -1.12 -4.87
C THR A 288 20.31 -2.37 -4.95
N ARG A 289 21.30 -2.50 -4.05
CA ARG A 289 22.16 -3.68 -3.96
C ARG A 289 21.36 -4.97 -3.72
N GLU A 290 20.33 -4.91 -2.89
CA GLU A 290 19.47 -6.07 -2.59
C GLU A 290 18.67 -6.48 -3.82
N VAL A 291 18.07 -5.52 -4.53
CA VAL A 291 17.34 -5.79 -5.78
C VAL A 291 18.27 -6.40 -6.84
N VAL A 292 19.48 -5.87 -6.98
CA VAL A 292 20.50 -6.43 -7.89
C VAL A 292 20.86 -7.88 -7.49
N ASN A 293 20.97 -8.17 -6.20
CA ASN A 293 21.26 -9.54 -5.74
C ASN A 293 20.11 -10.50 -6.06
N ILE A 294 18.85 -10.07 -5.90
CA ILE A 294 17.67 -10.86 -6.26
C ILE A 294 17.67 -11.15 -7.77
N VAL A 295 17.88 -10.13 -8.62
CA VAL A 295 17.90 -10.31 -10.08
C VAL A 295 19.06 -11.19 -10.54
N LYS A 296 20.24 -11.05 -9.93
CA LYS A 296 21.37 -11.96 -10.21
C LYS A 296 21.07 -13.40 -9.84
N HIS A 297 20.42 -13.62 -8.70
CA HIS A 297 20.00 -14.95 -8.28
C HIS A 297 19.01 -15.55 -9.27
N LEU A 298 17.99 -14.79 -9.69
CA LEU A 298 17.00 -15.25 -10.68
C LEU A 298 17.62 -15.51 -12.07
N GLN A 299 18.66 -14.77 -12.44
CA GLN A 299 19.41 -15.00 -13.68
C GLN A 299 20.21 -16.31 -13.62
N GLU A 300 20.82 -16.64 -12.47
CA GLU A 300 21.60 -17.86 -12.28
C GLU A 300 20.70 -19.09 -12.03
N PHE A 301 19.58 -18.89 -11.33
CA PHE A 301 18.62 -19.92 -10.92
C PHE A 301 17.19 -19.56 -11.40
N PRO A 302 16.89 -19.74 -12.71
CA PRO A 302 15.60 -19.32 -13.30
C PRO A 302 14.39 -20.17 -12.86
N ASN A 303 14.64 -21.29 -12.17
CA ASN A 303 13.59 -22.16 -11.63
C ASN A 303 13.18 -21.75 -10.21
N ASP A 304 13.97 -20.92 -9.53
CA ASP A 304 13.63 -20.44 -8.19
C ASP A 304 12.52 -19.39 -8.26
N GLY A 305 11.61 -19.44 -7.30
CA GLY A 305 10.54 -18.47 -7.19
C GLY A 305 11.01 -17.13 -6.66
N VAL A 306 10.49 -16.03 -7.23
CA VAL A 306 10.77 -14.66 -6.75
C VAL A 306 10.44 -14.52 -5.25
N ALA A 307 9.36 -15.15 -4.77
CA ALA A 307 8.97 -15.10 -3.36
C ALA A 307 9.94 -15.85 -2.43
N SER A 308 10.60 -16.92 -2.88
CA SER A 308 11.63 -17.60 -2.09
C SER A 308 12.92 -16.79 -2.02
N VAL A 309 13.34 -16.20 -3.15
CA VAL A 309 14.56 -15.38 -3.21
C VAL A 309 14.42 -14.11 -2.35
N ILE A 310 13.24 -13.48 -2.36
CA ILE A 310 12.96 -12.29 -1.53
C ILE A 310 13.02 -12.63 -0.03
N ARG A 311 12.53 -13.81 0.39
CA ARG A 311 12.62 -14.25 1.80
C ARG A 311 14.06 -14.19 2.30
N ASN A 312 15.03 -14.64 1.51
CA ASN A 312 16.45 -14.60 1.90
C ASN A 312 16.98 -13.17 2.18
N VAL A 313 16.39 -12.15 1.58
CA VAL A 313 16.75 -10.74 1.79
C VAL A 313 15.99 -10.13 2.97
N VAL A 314 14.72 -10.52 3.13
CA VAL A 314 13.76 -9.89 4.05
C VAL A 314 13.69 -10.59 5.41
N ASP A 315 14.19 -11.82 5.52
CA ASP A 315 14.12 -12.64 6.74
C ASP A 315 14.83 -12.00 7.95
N PHE A 316 15.76 -11.06 7.75
CA PHE A 316 16.35 -10.29 8.85
C PHE A 316 15.33 -9.46 9.64
N ASP A 317 14.27 -8.97 8.97
CA ASP A 317 13.19 -8.20 9.62
C ASP A 317 12.04 -9.10 10.12
N SER A 318 12.05 -10.38 9.73
CA SER A 318 11.00 -11.37 10.07
C SER A 318 10.89 -11.68 11.56
N TRP A 319 11.88 -11.30 12.36
CA TRP A 319 11.89 -11.40 13.82
C TRP A 319 10.90 -10.43 14.48
N SER A 320 10.44 -9.41 13.76
CA SER A 320 9.34 -8.54 14.18
C SER A 320 8.08 -8.86 13.37
N GLY A 321 7.01 -9.28 14.07
CA GLY A 321 5.73 -9.59 13.43
C GLY A 321 5.18 -8.41 12.63
N ASP A 322 5.30 -7.20 13.17
CA ASP A 322 4.79 -5.98 12.55
C ASP A 322 5.55 -5.59 11.27
N ALA A 323 6.89 -5.64 11.27
CA ALA A 323 7.64 -5.32 10.05
C ALA A 323 7.34 -6.38 8.98
N LYS A 324 7.23 -7.65 9.38
CA LYS A 324 6.86 -8.74 8.47
C LYS A 324 5.48 -8.50 7.84
N ASP A 325 4.49 -8.06 8.60
CA ASP A 325 3.16 -7.76 8.07
C ASP A 325 3.18 -6.56 7.11
N VAL A 326 3.95 -5.51 7.43
CA VAL A 326 4.16 -4.38 6.51
C VAL A 326 4.87 -4.83 5.24
N LEU A 327 5.91 -5.64 5.35
CA LEU A 327 6.67 -6.19 4.23
C LEU A 327 5.78 -7.05 3.33
N ILE A 328 5.03 -7.99 3.90
CA ILE A 328 4.09 -8.84 3.17
C ILE A 328 3.02 -7.98 2.50
N ARG A 329 2.49 -6.96 3.18
CA ARG A 329 1.51 -6.03 2.58
C ARG A 329 2.08 -5.30 1.37
N VAL A 330 3.30 -4.76 1.46
CA VAL A 330 3.97 -4.04 0.36
C VAL A 330 4.26 -5.00 -0.80
N MET A 331 4.77 -6.20 -0.52
CA MET A 331 5.00 -7.22 -1.53
C MET A 331 3.70 -7.60 -2.25
N HIS A 332 2.61 -7.81 -1.48
CA HIS A 332 1.31 -8.15 -2.03
C HIS A 332 0.71 -7.02 -2.87
N HIS A 333 0.84 -5.78 -2.40
CA HIS A 333 0.40 -4.60 -3.11
C HIS A 333 1.05 -4.52 -4.51
N HIS A 334 2.32 -4.89 -4.62
CA HIS A 334 3.07 -4.95 -5.88
C HIS A 334 2.97 -6.29 -6.64
N GLY A 335 2.03 -7.18 -6.26
CA GLY A 335 1.79 -8.44 -6.97
C GLY A 335 2.88 -9.50 -6.77
N ILE A 336 3.67 -9.40 -5.70
CA ILE A 336 4.66 -10.40 -5.30
C ILE A 336 4.01 -11.31 -4.23
N PRO A 337 3.87 -12.62 -4.48
CA PRO A 337 3.21 -13.55 -3.56
C PRO A 337 4.13 -13.97 -2.39
N ALA A 338 4.63 -13.01 -1.63
CA ALA A 338 5.44 -13.27 -0.45
C ALA A 338 4.59 -13.90 0.67
N GLY A 339 5.12 -14.94 1.33
CA GLY A 339 4.42 -15.61 2.44
C GLY A 339 3.22 -16.46 2.04
N THR A 340 3.03 -16.72 0.74
CA THR A 340 1.91 -17.50 0.20
C THR A 340 2.33 -18.91 -0.19
N SER A 341 1.50 -19.92 0.09
CA SER A 341 1.74 -21.30 -0.33
C SER A 341 1.23 -21.55 -1.77
N PRO A 342 1.88 -22.42 -2.56
CA PRO A 342 1.43 -22.76 -3.92
C PRO A 342 0.07 -23.46 -3.98
N ASN A 343 -0.43 -23.93 -2.83
CA ASN A 343 -1.73 -24.58 -2.66
C ASN A 343 -2.87 -23.60 -2.35
N ASN A 344 -2.59 -22.31 -2.14
CA ASN A 344 -3.59 -21.32 -1.78
C ASN A 344 -4.38 -20.82 -3.00
N VAL A 345 -5.14 -21.74 -3.61
CA VAL A 345 -5.95 -21.51 -4.82
C VAL A 345 -7.41 -21.63 -4.46
N ASN A 346 -8.20 -20.58 -4.70
CA ASN A 346 -9.62 -20.53 -4.42
C ASN A 346 -10.37 -20.08 -5.69
N LEU A 347 -10.71 -21.05 -6.54
CA LEU A 347 -11.49 -20.84 -7.75
C LEU A 347 -12.94 -21.29 -7.54
N ALA A 348 -13.87 -20.68 -8.25
CA ALA A 348 -15.28 -21.04 -8.21
C ALA A 348 -15.48 -22.50 -8.65
N LYS A 349 -16.32 -23.21 -7.89
CA LYS A 349 -16.66 -24.60 -8.17
C LYS A 349 -17.36 -24.71 -9.53
N LYS A 350 -16.87 -25.61 -10.38
CA LYS A 350 -17.48 -25.92 -11.68
C LYS A 350 -18.59 -26.95 -11.50
N LEU A 351 -19.82 -26.54 -11.83
CA LEU A 351 -20.99 -27.40 -11.93
C LEU A 351 -21.13 -27.92 -13.36
N PRO A 352 -21.64 -29.15 -13.57
CA PRO A 352 -21.89 -29.66 -14.91
C PRO A 352 -23.03 -28.88 -15.57
N LEU A 353 -22.82 -28.44 -16.81
CA LEU A 353 -23.85 -27.81 -17.61
C LEU A 353 -24.83 -28.88 -18.16
N PRO A 354 -26.15 -28.62 -18.22
CA PRO A 354 -27.10 -29.55 -18.84
C PRO A 354 -26.77 -29.77 -20.33
N ASN A 355 -27.22 -30.88 -20.90
CA ASN A 355 -27.06 -31.12 -22.33
C ASN A 355 -27.94 -30.14 -23.14
N PRO A 356 -27.45 -29.61 -24.27
CA PRO A 356 -28.27 -28.75 -25.13
C PRO A 356 -29.45 -29.53 -25.72
N LYS A 357 -30.61 -28.89 -25.74
CA LYS A 357 -31.81 -29.40 -26.43
C LYS A 357 -32.11 -28.56 -27.65
N LEU A 358 -32.51 -29.20 -28.75
CA LEU A 358 -33.05 -28.50 -29.91
C LEU A 358 -34.46 -27.98 -29.57
N MET A 359 -34.59 -26.67 -29.38
CA MET A 359 -35.84 -26.04 -28.95
C MET A 359 -36.77 -25.73 -30.14
N ALA A 360 -36.21 -25.15 -31.19
CA ALA A 360 -36.97 -24.68 -32.33
C ALA A 360 -36.11 -24.56 -33.58
N MET A 361 -36.78 -24.55 -34.74
CA MET A 361 -36.16 -24.17 -36.00
C MET A 361 -36.65 -22.77 -36.39
N TRP A 362 -35.71 -21.89 -36.74
CA TRP A 362 -35.97 -20.53 -37.18
C TRP A 362 -35.83 -20.42 -38.68
N GLN A 363 -36.86 -19.94 -39.34
CA GLN A 363 -36.82 -19.65 -40.77
C GLN A 363 -37.13 -18.18 -41.01
N VAL A 364 -36.27 -17.50 -41.76
CA VAL A 364 -36.55 -16.13 -42.20
C VAL A 364 -37.57 -16.21 -43.34
N SER A 365 -38.83 -15.89 -43.03
CA SER A 365 -39.88 -15.93 -44.03
C SER A 365 -39.92 -14.63 -44.83
N ARG A 366 -40.21 -14.73 -46.13
CA ARG A 366 -40.55 -13.57 -46.98
C ARG A 366 -42.02 -13.14 -46.80
N GLN A 367 -42.85 -13.92 -46.11
CA GLN A 367 -44.28 -13.67 -45.94
C GLN A 367 -44.70 -13.89 -44.48
N HIS A 368 -45.43 -12.93 -43.89
CA HIS A 368 -46.03 -13.08 -42.58
C HIS A 368 -47.42 -13.76 -42.72
N PRO A 369 -47.76 -14.81 -41.95
CA PRO A 369 -49.03 -15.52 -42.11
C PRO A 369 -50.28 -14.64 -41.88
N ALA A 370 -50.16 -13.55 -41.11
CA ALA A 370 -51.26 -12.61 -40.85
C ALA A 370 -51.29 -11.36 -41.78
N ILE A 371 -50.28 -11.11 -42.61
CA ILE A 371 -50.17 -9.85 -43.40
C ILE A 371 -49.97 -10.18 -44.89
N LYS A 372 -50.96 -9.83 -45.72
CA LYS A 372 -51.07 -10.23 -47.15
C LYS A 372 -50.09 -9.54 -48.12
N THR A 373 -49.17 -8.69 -47.65
CA THR A 373 -48.20 -7.97 -48.51
C THR A 373 -46.81 -8.57 -48.40
N SER A 374 -46.19 -8.85 -49.54
CA SER A 374 -44.97 -9.67 -49.72
C SER A 374 -43.67 -9.04 -49.23
N LEU A 375 -43.64 -7.76 -48.83
CA LEU A 375 -42.52 -7.05 -48.20
C LEU A 375 -43.09 -5.84 -47.44
N MET A 376 -42.82 -5.69 -46.14
CA MET A 376 -43.11 -4.44 -45.43
C MET A 376 -41.92 -3.49 -45.60
N GLN A 377 -41.94 -2.70 -46.68
CA GLN A 377 -41.05 -1.55 -46.80
C GLN A 377 -41.48 -0.51 -45.77
N ILE A 378 -40.58 -0.15 -44.86
CA ILE A 378 -40.87 0.81 -43.79
C ILE A 378 -40.54 2.22 -44.29
N PRO A 379 -41.43 3.21 -44.13
CA PRO A 379 -41.11 4.60 -44.45
C PRO A 379 -39.91 5.09 -43.62
N VAL A 380 -39.04 5.86 -44.27
CA VAL A 380 -37.79 6.36 -43.70
C VAL A 380 -37.76 7.87 -43.78
N ASP A 381 -37.71 8.54 -42.63
CA ASP A 381 -37.50 9.98 -42.57
C ASP A 381 -36.01 10.27 -42.43
N SER A 382 -35.41 10.81 -43.48
CA SER A 382 -33.99 11.16 -43.49
C SER A 382 -33.77 12.63 -43.10
N SER A 383 -32.82 12.88 -42.19
CA SER A 383 -32.49 14.23 -41.76
C SER A 383 -30.98 14.40 -41.53
N PRO A 384 -30.39 15.56 -41.87
CA PRO A 384 -28.96 15.79 -41.68
C PRO A 384 -28.63 15.95 -40.20
N VAL A 385 -27.53 15.35 -39.76
CA VAL A 385 -27.00 15.46 -38.39
C VAL A 385 -26.00 16.61 -38.34
N ARG A 386 -26.32 17.68 -37.60
CA ARG A 386 -25.41 18.82 -37.45
C ARG A 386 -24.46 18.57 -36.27
N VAL A 387 -23.17 18.48 -36.55
CA VAL A 387 -22.13 18.43 -35.51
C VAL A 387 -21.76 19.86 -35.10
N LYS A 388 -21.96 20.20 -33.82
CA LYS A 388 -21.52 21.51 -33.30
C LYS A 388 -20.00 21.58 -33.23
N ILE A 389 -19.46 22.80 -33.32
CA ILE A 389 -18.04 23.08 -33.11
C ILE A 389 -17.59 22.48 -31.77
N PRO A 390 -16.47 21.74 -31.72
CA PRO A 390 -15.97 21.15 -30.49
C PRO A 390 -15.69 22.21 -29.42
N VAL A 391 -16.22 21.98 -28.21
CA VAL A 391 -15.88 22.74 -27.00
C VAL A 391 -14.74 22.00 -26.32
N LYS A 392 -13.66 22.71 -26.00
CA LYS A 392 -12.54 22.13 -25.25
C LYS A 392 -12.83 22.24 -23.76
N LEU A 393 -13.00 21.10 -23.10
CA LEU A 393 -13.17 21.01 -21.66
C LEU A 393 -11.82 20.75 -20.98
N THR A 394 -11.75 21.06 -19.69
CA THR A 394 -10.55 20.77 -18.89
C THR A 394 -10.38 19.27 -18.72
N LEU A 395 -9.23 18.76 -19.14
CA LEU A 395 -8.82 17.38 -18.90
C LEU A 395 -8.12 17.32 -17.54
N HIS A 396 -8.70 16.60 -16.60
CA HIS A 396 -8.12 16.40 -15.27
C HIS A 396 -7.26 15.15 -15.27
N HIS A 397 -6.14 15.22 -14.55
CA HIS A 397 -5.19 14.11 -14.40
C HIS A 397 -5.04 13.78 -12.91
N GLN A 398 -5.12 12.50 -12.59
CA GLN A 398 -4.91 11.96 -11.25
C GLN A 398 -4.21 10.60 -11.37
N SER A 399 -3.50 10.14 -10.36
CA SER A 399 -3.03 8.76 -10.30
C SER A 399 -3.99 7.91 -9.46
N VAL A 400 -4.22 6.68 -9.90
CA VAL A 400 -4.98 5.68 -9.14
C VAL A 400 -4.07 4.50 -8.86
N ASP A 401 -4.23 3.97 -7.67
CA ASP A 401 -3.46 2.85 -7.18
C ASP A 401 -4.20 1.54 -7.43
N ILE A 402 -3.57 0.62 -8.16
CA ILE A 402 -4.15 -0.66 -8.56
C ILE A 402 -3.64 -1.74 -7.61
N THR A 403 -4.56 -2.45 -6.98
CA THR A 403 -4.21 -3.56 -6.09
C THR A 403 -4.36 -4.89 -6.81
N GLU A 404 -3.28 -5.67 -6.81
CA GLU A 404 -3.25 -7.05 -7.33
C GLU A 404 -3.96 -8.00 -6.36
N ALA A 405 -5.08 -8.59 -6.80
CA ALA A 405 -5.92 -9.45 -5.97
C ALA A 405 -5.30 -10.84 -5.73
N ARG A 406 -4.46 -11.31 -6.68
CA ARG A 406 -3.83 -12.65 -6.65
C ARG A 406 -2.56 -12.74 -5.81
N SER A 407 -2.28 -11.70 -5.03
CA SER A 407 -1.05 -11.61 -4.26
C SER A 407 -1.01 -12.61 -3.10
N SER A 408 -2.12 -12.85 -2.42
CA SER A 408 -2.21 -13.76 -1.27
C SER A 408 -2.93 -15.09 -1.57
N VAL A 409 -3.96 -15.06 -2.41
CA VAL A 409 -4.77 -16.22 -2.82
C VAL A 409 -5.01 -16.12 -4.31
N PHE A 410 -4.81 -17.22 -5.05
CA PHE A 410 -5.15 -17.23 -6.47
C PHE A 410 -6.66 -17.38 -6.67
N THR A 411 -7.30 -16.38 -7.30
CA THR A 411 -8.74 -16.34 -7.62
C THR A 411 -8.97 -15.86 -9.06
N GLU A 412 -10.21 -15.94 -9.57
CA GLU A 412 -10.56 -15.39 -10.88
C GLU A 412 -10.40 -13.86 -10.97
N GLN A 413 -10.48 -13.15 -9.85
CA GLN A 413 -10.21 -11.72 -9.78
C GLN A 413 -8.71 -11.46 -9.94
N GLU A 414 -8.34 -10.63 -10.90
CA GLU A 414 -6.94 -10.28 -11.19
C GLU A 414 -6.51 -9.09 -10.34
N SER A 415 -7.20 -7.96 -10.50
CA SER A 415 -6.89 -6.71 -9.81
C SER A 415 -8.14 -5.85 -9.58
N TYR A 416 -8.03 -4.89 -8.67
CA TYR A 416 -9.11 -3.95 -8.36
C TYR A 416 -8.59 -2.60 -7.86
N TRP A 417 -9.39 -1.55 -8.04
CA TRP A 417 -9.10 -0.19 -7.56
C TRP A 417 -10.38 0.63 -7.39
N GLN A 418 -10.27 1.68 -6.58
CA GLN A 418 -11.37 2.60 -6.30
C GLN A 418 -11.24 3.87 -7.16
N LEU A 419 -12.30 4.23 -7.89
CA LEU A 419 -12.37 5.52 -8.56
C LEU A 419 -12.57 6.66 -7.55
N PRO A 420 -11.94 7.83 -7.76
CA PRO A 420 -12.11 9.01 -6.92
C PRO A 420 -13.47 9.67 -7.22
N LEU A 421 -14.54 9.02 -6.78
CA LEU A 421 -15.90 9.54 -6.89
C LEU A 421 -16.19 10.47 -5.71
N TYR A 422 -17.04 11.46 -5.93
CA TYR A 422 -17.65 12.24 -4.85
C TYR A 422 -18.70 11.39 -4.12
N ASP A 423 -19.04 11.72 -2.86
CA ASP A 423 -20.04 10.97 -2.06
C ASP A 423 -21.42 10.81 -2.75
N THR A 424 -21.73 11.70 -3.70
CA THR A 424 -22.96 11.70 -4.51
C THR A 424 -22.82 11.02 -5.88
N GLY A 425 -21.61 10.61 -6.25
CA GLY A 425 -21.29 10.06 -7.57
C GLY A 425 -21.92 8.69 -7.77
N LEU A 426 -22.62 8.53 -8.90
CA LEU A 426 -23.27 7.27 -9.27
C LEU A 426 -22.75 6.79 -10.62
N VAL A 427 -22.25 5.56 -10.67
CA VAL A 427 -21.83 4.93 -11.93
C VAL A 427 -23.05 4.61 -12.79
N THR A 428 -22.94 4.86 -14.10
CA THR A 428 -24.02 4.58 -15.06
C THR A 428 -23.63 3.58 -16.15
N ASP A 429 -22.35 3.50 -16.51
CA ASP A 429 -21.91 2.62 -17.58
C ASP A 429 -20.38 2.39 -17.57
N ILE A 430 -19.95 1.27 -18.15
CA ILE A 430 -18.56 0.92 -18.42
C ILE A 430 -18.41 0.42 -19.85
N ILE A 431 -17.29 0.76 -20.50
CA ILE A 431 -16.84 0.16 -21.76
C ILE A 431 -15.32 0.01 -21.77
N VAL A 432 -14.83 -0.89 -22.62
CA VAL A 432 -13.40 -1.11 -22.85
C VAL A 432 -13.10 -0.84 -24.32
N SER A 433 -12.04 -0.09 -24.60
CA SER A 433 -11.51 0.13 -25.95
C SER A 433 -10.14 -0.54 -26.09
N SER A 434 -9.95 -1.35 -27.14
CA SER A 434 -8.66 -2.01 -27.37
C SER A 434 -7.58 -1.02 -27.78
N GLY A 435 -6.37 -1.19 -27.23
CA GLY A 435 -5.23 -0.29 -27.45
C GLY A 435 -4.52 -0.45 -28.80
N GLY A 436 -4.96 -1.37 -29.65
CA GLY A 436 -4.44 -1.61 -31.00
C GLY A 436 -3.52 -2.84 -31.11
N THR A 437 -2.94 -3.29 -30.01
CA THR A 437 -2.39 -4.64 -29.81
C THR A 437 -3.54 -5.55 -29.34
N GLN A 438 -3.50 -6.85 -29.66
CA GLN A 438 -4.48 -7.81 -29.10
C GLN A 438 -4.15 -8.18 -27.64
N ASP A 439 -3.38 -7.33 -26.95
CA ASP A 439 -2.94 -7.56 -25.59
C ASP A 439 -3.94 -6.88 -24.62
N PRO A 440 -4.57 -7.62 -23.69
CA PRO A 440 -5.43 -7.04 -22.67
C PRO A 440 -4.75 -5.99 -21.78
N LEU A 441 -3.42 -5.95 -21.71
CA LEU A 441 -2.68 -4.92 -20.97
C LEU A 441 -2.76 -3.52 -21.59
N ASP A 442 -3.13 -3.41 -22.86
CA ASP A 442 -3.30 -2.15 -23.58
C ASP A 442 -4.77 -1.70 -23.64
N ASP A 443 -5.69 -2.45 -23.02
CA ASP A 443 -7.09 -2.10 -22.96
C ASP A 443 -7.31 -0.83 -22.12
N CYS A 444 -8.03 0.14 -22.69
CA CYS A 444 -8.41 1.35 -21.98
C CYS A 444 -9.85 1.22 -21.47
N ILE A 445 -10.03 1.36 -20.16
CA ILE A 445 -11.32 1.24 -19.49
C ILE A 445 -11.91 2.63 -19.32
N HIS A 446 -13.17 2.80 -19.74
CA HIS A 446 -13.92 4.05 -19.63
C HIS A 446 -15.14 3.86 -18.74
N VAL A 447 -15.31 4.72 -17.74
CA VAL A 447 -16.42 4.67 -16.78
C VAL A 447 -17.19 5.99 -16.80
N ALA A 448 -18.51 5.92 -16.98
CA ALA A 448 -19.40 7.07 -16.92
C ALA A 448 -20.05 7.18 -15.54
N THR A 449 -20.15 8.41 -15.05
CA THR A 449 -20.75 8.73 -13.75
C THR A 449 -21.70 9.91 -13.87
N VAL A 450 -22.62 10.01 -12.91
CA VAL A 450 -23.60 11.08 -12.74
C VAL A 450 -23.45 11.64 -11.32
N ALA A 451 -23.77 12.94 -11.15
CA ALA A 451 -23.69 13.68 -9.89
C ALA A 451 -22.27 13.69 -9.25
N PRO A 452 -21.24 14.23 -9.96
CA PRO A 452 -21.31 15.00 -11.20
C PRO A 452 -21.28 14.13 -12.47
N ALA A 453 -21.81 14.66 -13.58
CA ALA A 453 -21.72 13.98 -14.87
C ALA A 453 -20.27 14.01 -15.36
N ALA A 454 -19.59 12.85 -15.40
CA ALA A 454 -18.19 12.77 -15.79
C ALA A 454 -17.87 11.44 -16.49
N VAL A 455 -16.82 11.46 -17.33
CA VAL A 455 -16.23 10.24 -17.90
C VAL A 455 -14.79 10.13 -17.42
N TYR A 456 -14.48 8.97 -16.86
CA TYR A 456 -13.18 8.55 -16.39
C TYR A 456 -12.59 7.58 -17.42
N SER A 457 -11.29 7.70 -17.70
CA SER A 457 -10.57 6.89 -18.67
C SER A 457 -9.16 6.61 -18.16
N PHE A 458 -8.73 5.35 -18.21
CA PHE A 458 -7.41 4.93 -17.76
C PHE A 458 -7.02 3.59 -18.41
N VAL A 459 -5.72 3.30 -18.44
CA VAL A 459 -5.15 2.04 -18.93
C VAL A 459 -4.47 1.37 -17.74
N PRO A 460 -4.91 0.18 -17.30
CA PRO A 460 -4.43 -0.44 -16.06
C PRO A 460 -2.97 -0.90 -16.23
N ARG A 461 -2.00 -0.04 -15.88
CA ARG A 461 -0.57 -0.29 -16.01
C ARG A 461 0.13 -0.05 -14.67
N GLY A 462 0.06 -1.05 -13.78
CA GLY A 462 0.76 -1.03 -12.48
C GLY A 462 0.48 0.21 -11.61
N ARG A 463 1.42 0.54 -10.72
CA ARG A 463 1.33 1.65 -9.77
C ARG A 463 1.31 3.01 -10.46
N ASP A 464 0.55 3.95 -9.89
CA ASP A 464 0.34 5.32 -10.40
C ASP A 464 -0.23 5.36 -11.82
N THR A 465 -1.15 4.45 -12.11
CA THR A 465 -1.86 4.45 -13.39
C THR A 465 -2.52 5.81 -13.62
N PRO A 466 -2.19 6.51 -14.73
CA PRO A 466 -2.72 7.83 -14.99
C PRO A 466 -4.22 7.75 -15.34
N LEU A 467 -5.03 8.23 -14.41
CA LEU A 467 -6.47 8.44 -14.58
C LEU A 467 -6.72 9.82 -15.21
N LYS A 468 -7.44 9.81 -16.32
CA LYS A 468 -7.94 11.01 -16.99
C LYS A 468 -9.44 11.12 -16.77
N TYR A 469 -9.95 12.31 -16.47
CA TYR A 469 -11.39 12.52 -16.44
C TYR A 469 -11.82 13.89 -16.98
N ILE A 470 -13.04 13.94 -17.51
CA ILE A 470 -13.68 15.14 -18.05
C ILE A 470 -15.05 15.31 -17.40
N LEU A 471 -15.31 16.51 -16.87
CA LEU A 471 -16.62 16.90 -16.33
C LEU A 471 -17.53 17.39 -17.47
N LEU A 472 -18.71 16.80 -17.62
CA LEU A 472 -19.67 17.06 -18.70
C LEU A 472 -20.82 18.00 -18.30
N GLN A 473 -20.79 18.51 -17.07
CA GLN A 473 -21.85 19.36 -16.51
C GLN A 473 -22.15 20.63 -17.32
N ASP A 474 -21.15 21.16 -18.02
CA ASP A 474 -21.27 22.39 -18.81
C ASP A 474 -21.81 22.16 -20.22
N VAL A 475 -21.83 20.90 -20.68
CA VAL A 475 -22.26 20.52 -22.03
C VAL A 475 -23.65 19.85 -22.01
N LEU A 476 -24.00 19.17 -20.92
CA LEU A 476 -25.32 18.56 -20.75
C LEU A 476 -26.39 19.63 -20.39
N PRO A 477 -27.65 19.46 -20.83
CA PRO A 477 -28.70 20.42 -20.52
C PRO A 477 -29.00 20.46 -19.01
N ARG A 478 -29.13 21.66 -18.42
CA ARG A 478 -29.54 21.85 -17.02
C ARG A 478 -31.05 21.68 -16.89
N TYR A 479 -31.51 20.62 -16.23
CA TYR A 479 -32.93 20.39 -15.96
C TYR A 479 -33.30 20.64 -14.48
N ARG A 480 -34.54 21.09 -14.21
CA ARG A 480 -35.05 21.35 -12.85
C ARG A 480 -35.68 20.10 -12.22
N SER A 481 -35.31 19.85 -10.95
CA SER A 481 -35.86 19.01 -9.86
C SER A 481 -36.47 17.61 -10.09
N ALA A 482 -36.56 17.07 -11.31
CA ALA A 482 -37.04 15.69 -11.57
C ALA A 482 -36.30 14.98 -12.71
N TYR A 483 -35.07 15.39 -13.02
CA TYR A 483 -34.27 14.84 -14.11
C TYR A 483 -33.24 13.82 -13.58
N GLN A 484 -33.30 12.60 -14.09
CA GLN A 484 -32.34 11.53 -13.80
C GLN A 484 -31.51 11.24 -15.06
N PRO A 485 -30.33 11.85 -15.23
CA PRO A 485 -29.51 11.62 -16.43
C PRO A 485 -29.04 10.17 -16.51
N ARG A 486 -29.04 9.64 -17.73
CA ARG A 486 -28.57 8.27 -18.03
C ARG A 486 -27.54 8.34 -19.12
N LEU A 487 -26.26 8.20 -18.76
CA LEU A 487 -25.16 8.21 -19.70
C LEU A 487 -24.83 6.77 -20.12
N ARG A 488 -24.83 6.53 -21.44
CA ARG A 488 -24.32 5.30 -22.06
C ARG A 488 -23.10 5.61 -22.91
N LEU A 489 -22.10 4.74 -22.85
CA LEU A 489 -20.85 4.89 -23.58
C LEU A 489 -20.78 3.89 -24.75
N ALA A 490 -20.15 4.31 -25.85
CA ALA A 490 -19.74 3.43 -26.95
C ALA A 490 -18.42 3.89 -27.56
N ASN A 491 -17.63 2.94 -28.07
CA ASN A 491 -16.39 3.24 -28.79
C ASN A 491 -16.70 3.73 -30.21
N LEU A 492 -16.18 4.89 -30.59
CA LEU A 492 -16.21 5.36 -31.98
C LEU A 492 -14.90 5.05 -32.69
N SER A 493 -13.78 5.13 -31.97
CA SER A 493 -12.47 4.66 -32.41
C SER A 493 -11.60 4.45 -31.17
N SER A 494 -10.39 3.92 -31.32
CA SER A 494 -9.42 3.79 -30.22
C SER A 494 -9.09 5.11 -29.51
N ARG A 495 -9.48 6.27 -30.07
CA ARG A 495 -9.19 7.61 -29.54
C ARG A 495 -10.44 8.44 -29.21
N LYS A 496 -11.64 8.03 -29.62
CA LYS A 496 -12.86 8.83 -29.48
C LYS A 496 -13.99 8.00 -28.89
N LEU A 497 -14.69 8.60 -27.93
CA LEU A 497 -15.83 8.03 -27.25
C LEU A 497 -17.12 8.72 -27.68
N LEU A 498 -18.16 7.93 -27.82
CA LEU A 498 -19.51 8.41 -28.05
C LEU A 498 -20.32 8.26 -26.76
N ILE A 499 -20.89 9.36 -26.30
CA ILE A 499 -21.72 9.41 -25.08
C ILE A 499 -23.14 9.75 -25.49
N HIS A 500 -24.08 8.87 -25.15
CA HIS A 500 -25.50 9.10 -25.34
C HIS A 500 -26.16 9.36 -23.98
N GLU A 501 -26.80 10.51 -23.85
CA GLU A 501 -27.67 10.79 -22.72
C GLU A 501 -29.11 10.41 -23.11
N GLU A 502 -29.61 9.31 -22.55
CA GLU A 502 -30.81 8.61 -23.01
C GLU A 502 -32.10 9.45 -22.88
N VAL A 503 -32.20 10.30 -21.85
CA VAL A 503 -33.43 11.05 -21.52
C VAL A 503 -33.60 12.30 -22.39
N SER A 504 -32.55 13.07 -22.58
CA SER A 504 -32.52 14.23 -23.49
C SER A 504 -32.25 13.85 -24.94
N ASN A 505 -31.93 12.58 -25.20
CA ASN A 505 -31.50 12.05 -26.49
C ASN A 505 -30.35 12.88 -27.10
N THR A 506 -29.38 13.28 -26.26
CA THR A 506 -28.22 14.06 -26.69
C THR A 506 -27.03 13.15 -26.93
N LEU A 507 -26.36 13.36 -28.07
CA LEU A 507 -25.13 12.65 -28.43
C LEU A 507 -23.92 13.57 -28.35
N LEU A 508 -22.90 13.12 -27.63
CA LEU A 508 -21.62 13.79 -27.48
C LEU A 508 -20.50 12.90 -28.02
N ASN A 509 -19.62 13.48 -28.82
CA ASN A 509 -18.39 12.86 -29.26
C ASN A 509 -17.23 13.51 -28.49
N VAL A 510 -16.52 12.69 -27.71
CA VAL A 510 -15.52 13.09 -26.72
C VAL A 510 -14.16 12.49 -27.08
N ASP A 511 -13.15 13.33 -27.15
CA ASP A 511 -11.74 12.93 -27.28
C ASP A 511 -11.04 13.06 -25.92
N MET A 512 -10.71 11.92 -25.31
CA MET A 512 -10.09 11.85 -23.97
C MET A 512 -8.61 12.26 -23.95
N ASN A 513 -7.97 12.47 -25.11
CA ASN A 513 -6.59 12.95 -25.18
C ASN A 513 -6.52 14.47 -25.32
N THR A 514 -7.45 15.08 -26.07
CA THR A 514 -7.46 16.52 -26.31
C THR A 514 -8.44 17.30 -25.41
N GLY A 515 -9.40 16.61 -24.80
CA GLY A 515 -10.50 17.22 -24.05
C GLY A 515 -11.58 17.85 -24.95
N ALA A 516 -11.56 17.57 -26.26
CA ALA A 516 -12.52 18.13 -27.20
C ALA A 516 -13.86 17.38 -27.14
N VAL A 517 -14.96 18.11 -26.93
CA VAL A 517 -16.31 17.58 -26.87
C VAL A 517 -17.18 18.26 -27.93
N SER A 518 -17.75 17.47 -28.84
CA SER A 518 -18.67 17.94 -29.88
C SER A 518 -20.07 17.37 -29.66
N CYS A 519 -21.08 18.22 -29.68
CA CYS A 519 -22.48 17.80 -29.53
C CYS A 519 -23.10 17.61 -30.91
N MET A 520 -23.66 16.42 -31.15
CA MET A 520 -24.43 16.12 -32.37
C MET A 520 -25.89 16.50 -32.14
N GLN A 521 -26.39 17.44 -32.94
CA GLN A 521 -27.80 17.83 -32.92
C GLN A 521 -28.61 16.87 -33.78
N LEU A 522 -29.42 16.06 -33.12
CA LEU A 522 -30.48 15.30 -33.76
C LEU A 522 -31.70 16.22 -33.94
N ASN A 523 -32.25 16.31 -35.15
CA ASN A 523 -33.40 17.19 -35.46
C ASN A 523 -34.68 16.81 -34.69
N SER A 524 -34.68 15.65 -34.04
CA SER A 524 -35.77 15.13 -33.20
C SER A 524 -36.04 15.94 -31.92
N ARG A 525 -35.23 16.96 -31.59
CA ARG A 525 -35.37 17.76 -30.36
C ARG A 525 -36.71 18.49 -30.24
N PHE A 526 -37.35 18.86 -31.36
CA PHE A 526 -38.61 19.62 -31.32
C PHE A 526 -39.86 18.74 -31.16
N GLU A 527 -39.87 17.50 -31.67
CA GLU A 527 -41.00 16.58 -31.51
C GLU A 527 -41.04 15.94 -30.10
N ILE A 528 -39.90 15.46 -29.59
CA ILE A 528 -39.83 14.78 -28.28
C ILE A 528 -40.06 15.78 -27.13
N ALA A 529 -39.52 17.00 -27.23
CA ALA A 529 -39.75 18.05 -26.24
C ALA A 529 -41.21 18.53 -26.23
N ALA A 530 -41.89 18.57 -27.39
CA ALA A 530 -43.32 18.90 -27.46
C ALA A 530 -44.19 17.81 -26.83
N GLU A 531 -43.88 16.52 -27.04
CA GLU A 531 -44.60 15.40 -26.39
C GLU A 531 -44.36 15.31 -24.88
N LEU A 532 -43.13 15.53 -24.40
CA LEU A 532 -42.80 15.57 -22.97
C LEU A 532 -43.51 16.75 -22.26
N LEU A 533 -43.71 17.87 -22.97
CA LEU A 533 -44.40 19.06 -22.46
C LEU A 533 -45.93 18.88 -22.49
N MET A 534 -46.48 18.18 -23.50
CA MET A 534 -47.92 17.84 -23.55
C MET A 534 -48.33 16.76 -22.55
N LYS A 535 -47.49 15.75 -22.28
CA LYS A 535 -47.80 14.69 -21.29
C LYS A 535 -47.69 15.15 -19.83
N ARG A 536 -46.93 16.21 -19.53
CA ARG A 536 -46.86 16.82 -18.18
C ARG A 536 -48.12 17.59 -17.76
N LEU A 537 -49.01 17.92 -18.71
CA LEU A 537 -50.29 18.58 -18.45
C LEU A 537 -51.42 17.59 -18.11
N GLY A 538 -51.20 16.28 -18.26
CA GLY A 538 -52.16 15.22 -17.94
C GLY A 538 -51.83 14.49 -16.64
N SER A 539 -52.78 14.43 -15.70
CA SER A 539 -52.71 13.61 -14.49
C SER A 539 -53.00 12.14 -14.83
N GLY A 540 -52.07 11.24 -14.52
CA GLY A 540 -52.25 9.80 -14.63
C GLY A 540 -50.96 9.11 -15.07
N GLY A 541 -50.31 8.40 -14.16
CA GLY A 541 -48.95 7.87 -14.35
C GLY A 541 -48.78 6.95 -15.57
N ARG A 542 -47.59 7.02 -16.21
CA ARG A 542 -46.94 5.95 -16.99
C ARG A 542 -45.62 6.42 -17.64
N SER A 543 -44.64 5.51 -17.62
CA SER A 543 -43.40 5.36 -18.41
C SER A 543 -42.63 6.63 -18.85
N GLU A 544 -41.43 6.83 -18.32
CA GLU A 544 -40.43 7.74 -18.91
C GLU A 544 -40.09 7.24 -20.33
N ILE A 545 -40.35 8.06 -21.35
CA ILE A 545 -39.93 7.77 -22.72
C ILE A 545 -38.47 8.22 -22.87
N PHE A 546 -37.58 7.28 -23.18
CA PHE A 546 -36.16 7.55 -23.43
C PHE A 546 -35.65 6.70 -24.60
N PHE A 547 -34.57 7.16 -25.23
CA PHE A 547 -33.91 6.43 -26.32
C PHE A 547 -32.75 5.62 -25.76
N ARG A 548 -32.54 4.42 -26.29
CA ARG A 548 -31.44 3.54 -25.90
C ARG A 548 -30.48 3.31 -27.04
N MET A 549 -29.18 3.41 -26.74
CA MET A 549 -28.10 3.15 -27.68
C MET A 549 -27.84 1.65 -27.83
N CYS A 550 -27.79 1.16 -29.07
CA CYS A 550 -27.24 -0.15 -29.40
C CYS A 550 -25.70 -0.07 -29.40
N LYS A 551 -25.05 -0.66 -28.40
CA LYS A 551 -23.58 -0.54 -28.17
C LYS A 551 -22.72 -1.30 -29.19
N SER A 552 -23.29 -2.25 -29.91
CA SER A 552 -22.59 -3.12 -30.85
C SER A 552 -22.02 -2.34 -32.05
N LYS A 553 -20.68 -2.35 -32.20
CA LYS A 553 -19.89 -1.87 -33.37
C LYS A 553 -20.18 -0.42 -33.85
N VAL A 554 -20.29 0.52 -32.92
CA VAL A 554 -20.27 1.98 -33.25
C VAL A 554 -18.98 2.42 -33.96
N GLU A 555 -17.89 1.67 -33.80
CA GLU A 555 -16.59 1.90 -34.46
C GLU A 555 -16.65 1.90 -35.99
N GLN A 556 -17.65 1.24 -36.58
CA GLN A 556 -17.87 1.24 -38.03
C GLN A 556 -18.65 2.47 -38.51
N GLY A 557 -18.91 3.43 -37.62
CA GLY A 557 -19.60 4.69 -37.88
C GLY A 557 -21.12 4.57 -38.03
N GLN A 558 -21.69 3.41 -37.70
CA GLN A 558 -23.13 3.19 -37.67
C GLN A 558 -23.62 3.07 -36.23
N LEU A 559 -24.67 3.81 -35.90
CA LEU A 559 -25.27 3.86 -34.59
C LEU A 559 -26.78 3.69 -34.73
N ALA A 560 -27.39 2.86 -33.89
CA ALA A 560 -28.84 2.74 -33.79
C ALA A 560 -29.29 3.15 -32.38
N LEU A 561 -30.20 4.11 -32.30
CA LEU A 561 -30.90 4.47 -31.07
C LEU A 561 -32.35 4.06 -31.20
N TRP A 562 -32.92 3.36 -30.23
CA TRP A 562 -34.32 2.93 -30.29
C TRP A 562 -35.12 3.44 -29.09
N GLU A 563 -36.41 3.68 -29.30
CA GLU A 563 -37.32 4.17 -28.28
C GLU A 563 -37.80 3.02 -27.38
N VAL A 564 -37.46 3.07 -26.08
CA VAL A 564 -37.82 2.00 -25.13
C VAL A 564 -39.34 2.02 -24.86
N GLY A 565 -40.01 0.90 -25.12
CA GLY A 565 -41.48 0.82 -25.05
C GLY A 565 -42.20 1.60 -26.16
N GLY A 566 -41.46 1.96 -27.22
CA GLY A 566 -41.96 2.70 -28.37
C GLY A 566 -41.82 1.94 -29.69
N LYS A 567 -42.08 2.63 -30.80
CA LYS A 567 -42.06 2.06 -32.16
C LYS A 567 -40.92 2.61 -33.02
N ARG A 568 -40.14 3.55 -32.53
CA ARG A 568 -39.19 4.34 -33.33
C ARG A 568 -37.76 3.82 -33.17
N ILE A 569 -37.03 3.72 -34.29
CA ILE A 569 -35.58 3.49 -34.33
C ILE A 569 -34.93 4.61 -35.15
N LEU A 570 -33.92 5.25 -34.59
CA LEU A 570 -33.09 6.27 -35.23
C LEU A 570 -31.73 5.66 -35.59
N PHE A 571 -31.50 5.46 -36.88
CA PHE A 571 -30.20 5.08 -37.41
C PHE A 571 -29.38 6.33 -37.73
N ILE A 572 -28.15 6.37 -37.26
CA ILE A 572 -27.22 7.49 -37.44
C ILE A 572 -25.97 6.94 -38.13
N ASP A 573 -25.68 7.48 -39.31
CA ASP A 573 -24.42 7.27 -40.01
C ASP A 573 -23.51 8.45 -39.70
N ILE A 574 -22.54 8.24 -38.82
CA ILE A 574 -21.65 9.27 -38.29
C ILE A 574 -20.70 9.76 -39.39
N HIS A 575 -20.33 8.90 -40.35
CA HIS A 575 -19.46 9.28 -41.47
C HIS A 575 -20.19 10.06 -42.55
N LYS A 576 -21.46 9.72 -42.80
CA LYS A 576 -22.30 10.42 -43.79
C LYS A 576 -23.05 11.62 -43.21
N GLU A 577 -22.95 11.86 -41.90
CA GLU A 577 -23.67 12.92 -41.17
C GLU A 577 -25.18 12.90 -41.43
N MET A 578 -25.75 11.71 -41.55
CA MET A 578 -27.17 11.52 -41.87
C MET A 578 -27.84 10.63 -40.84
N SER A 579 -29.04 11.02 -40.43
CA SER A 579 -29.91 10.22 -39.58
C SER A 579 -31.14 9.76 -40.36
N ARG A 580 -31.59 8.54 -40.10
CA ARG A 580 -32.77 7.92 -40.71
C ARG A 580 -33.65 7.40 -39.59
N LEU A 581 -34.83 7.99 -39.43
CA LEU A 581 -35.84 7.55 -38.48
C LEU A 581 -36.76 6.54 -39.15
N VAL A 582 -36.95 5.40 -38.49
CA VAL A 582 -37.76 4.27 -38.93
C VAL A 582 -38.82 4.01 -37.87
N THR A 583 -40.10 3.92 -38.28
CA THR A 583 -41.21 3.63 -37.38
C THR A 583 -41.74 2.22 -37.65
N LEU A 584 -41.55 1.32 -36.69
CA LEU A 584 -41.99 -0.07 -36.75
C LEU A 584 -43.51 -0.20 -36.55
N PRO A 585 -44.13 -1.27 -37.07
CA PRO A 585 -45.57 -1.50 -36.86
C PRO A 585 -45.91 -1.96 -35.43
N PHE A 586 -44.95 -2.50 -34.69
CA PHE A 586 -45.06 -3.04 -33.33
C PHE A 586 -44.23 -2.26 -32.32
N ILE A 587 -44.48 -2.48 -31.03
CA ILE A 587 -43.67 -1.92 -29.94
C ILE A 587 -42.42 -2.80 -29.78
N LEU A 588 -41.25 -2.16 -29.80
CA LEU A 588 -39.96 -2.83 -29.74
C LEU A 588 -39.59 -3.15 -28.29
N TYR A 589 -39.23 -4.41 -28.02
CA TYR A 589 -38.72 -4.86 -26.72
C TYR A 589 -37.19 -4.84 -26.68
N SER A 590 -36.51 -5.35 -27.71
CA SER A 590 -35.06 -5.30 -27.81
C SER A 590 -34.57 -5.22 -29.26
N LEU A 591 -33.40 -4.62 -29.46
CA LEU A 591 -32.75 -4.44 -30.75
C LEU A 591 -31.26 -4.82 -30.63
N HIS A 592 -30.79 -5.68 -31.52
CA HIS A 592 -29.41 -6.17 -31.56
C HIS A 592 -28.84 -6.06 -32.98
N LEU A 593 -27.58 -5.68 -33.13
CA LEU A 593 -26.89 -5.70 -34.42
C LEU A 593 -26.31 -7.09 -34.68
N LEU A 594 -26.51 -7.63 -35.88
CA LEU A 594 -25.93 -8.91 -36.32
C LEU A 594 -24.64 -8.68 -37.13
N GLU A 595 -23.90 -9.76 -37.40
CA GLU A 595 -22.67 -9.66 -38.19
C GLU A 595 -22.96 -9.28 -39.65
N GLY A 596 -22.32 -8.20 -40.11
CA GLY A 596 -22.55 -7.59 -41.43
C GLY A 596 -23.03 -6.14 -41.33
N ARG A 597 -22.69 -5.31 -42.32
CA ARG A 597 -23.27 -3.96 -42.41
C ARG A 597 -24.76 -4.13 -42.74
N TYR A 598 -25.64 -3.42 -42.04
CA TYR A 598 -27.07 -3.24 -42.40
C TYR A 598 -28.08 -4.32 -41.96
N GLN A 599 -27.84 -5.10 -40.90
CA GLN A 599 -28.83 -6.06 -40.38
C GLN A 599 -29.04 -5.95 -38.86
N TRP A 600 -30.30 -5.86 -38.43
CA TRP A 600 -30.68 -5.79 -37.02
C TRP A 600 -31.72 -6.84 -36.67
N PHE A 601 -31.53 -7.49 -35.53
CA PHE A 601 -32.48 -8.40 -34.93
C PHE A 601 -33.35 -7.65 -33.92
N ALA A 602 -34.65 -7.60 -34.18
CA ALA A 602 -35.64 -6.92 -33.36
C ALA A 602 -36.61 -7.95 -32.74
N ILE A 603 -36.93 -7.77 -31.46
CA ILE A 603 -37.94 -8.56 -30.75
C ILE A 603 -39.05 -7.60 -30.31
N ASP A 604 -40.30 -7.96 -30.55
CA ASP A 604 -41.46 -7.17 -30.07
C ASP A 604 -41.88 -7.55 -28.64
N GLU A 605 -42.79 -6.77 -28.03
CA GLU A 605 -43.31 -7.03 -26.67
C GLU A 605 -44.02 -8.39 -26.52
N GLU A 606 -44.51 -8.97 -27.62
CA GLU A 606 -45.18 -10.28 -27.64
C GLU A 606 -44.16 -11.45 -27.79
N GLY A 607 -42.88 -11.14 -28.02
CA GLY A 607 -41.79 -12.10 -28.19
C GLY A 607 -41.61 -12.62 -29.63
N ASN A 608 -42.29 -12.01 -30.61
CA ASN A 608 -42.06 -12.32 -32.02
C ASN A 608 -40.73 -11.71 -32.49
N LYS A 609 -40.06 -12.41 -33.39
CA LYS A 609 -38.69 -12.13 -33.83
C LYS A 609 -38.72 -11.59 -35.25
N TRP A 610 -37.97 -10.51 -35.49
CA TRP A 610 -37.95 -9.79 -36.74
C TRP A 610 -36.51 -9.47 -37.16
N LEU A 611 -36.21 -9.62 -38.45
CA LEU A 611 -34.94 -9.26 -39.04
C LEU A 611 -35.13 -8.02 -39.92
N LEU A 612 -34.51 -6.91 -39.52
CA LEU A 612 -34.54 -5.64 -40.22
C LEU A 612 -33.28 -5.48 -41.06
N LYS A 613 -33.43 -5.34 -42.39
CA LYS A 613 -32.32 -5.17 -43.33
C LYS A 613 -32.36 -3.78 -43.98
N ASP A 614 -31.22 -3.07 -44.01
CA ASP A 614 -31.07 -1.82 -44.77
C ASP A 614 -30.51 -2.10 -46.17
N ASN A 615 -31.32 -1.83 -47.19
CA ASN A 615 -30.96 -2.01 -48.61
C ASN A 615 -30.47 -0.70 -49.25
N MET A 616 -29.84 0.18 -48.48
CA MET A 616 -29.38 1.54 -48.81
C MET A 616 -30.47 2.57 -49.11
N TYR A 617 -31.58 2.17 -49.71
CA TYR A 617 -32.70 3.06 -50.07
C TYR A 617 -33.87 2.96 -49.10
N ASN A 618 -34.19 1.74 -48.63
CA ASN A 618 -35.31 1.45 -47.75
C ASN A 618 -34.90 0.40 -46.71
N PHE A 619 -35.59 0.40 -45.57
CA PHE A 619 -35.55 -0.69 -44.61
C PHE A 619 -36.62 -1.73 -44.92
N VAL A 620 -36.22 -3.01 -44.94
CA VAL A 620 -37.10 -4.15 -45.18
C VAL A 620 -37.16 -5.00 -43.92
N LEU A 621 -38.37 -5.27 -43.46
CA LEU A 621 -38.64 -6.07 -42.29
C LEU A 621 -39.05 -7.50 -42.68
N HIS A 622 -38.32 -8.49 -42.17
CA HIS A 622 -38.57 -9.91 -42.39
C HIS A 622 -39.00 -10.59 -41.09
N PRO A 623 -40.16 -11.27 -41.04
CA PRO A 623 -40.53 -12.07 -39.89
C PRO A 623 -39.68 -13.34 -39.79
N VAL A 624 -39.28 -13.70 -38.58
CA VAL A 624 -38.65 -14.99 -38.29
C VAL A 624 -39.72 -15.93 -37.76
N THR A 625 -40.13 -16.90 -38.58
CA THR A 625 -41.08 -17.93 -38.19
C THR A 625 -40.36 -18.97 -37.34
N GLN A 626 -40.92 -19.26 -36.17
CA GLN A 626 -40.41 -20.27 -35.25
C GLN A 626 -41.29 -21.51 -35.33
N THR A 627 -40.72 -22.65 -35.72
CA THR A 627 -41.36 -23.96 -35.61
C THR A 627 -40.85 -24.66 -34.33
N PRO A 628 -41.65 -24.71 -33.25
CA PRO A 628 -41.21 -25.32 -32.00
C PRO A 628 -41.15 -26.85 -32.15
N VAL A 629 -40.14 -27.48 -31.55
CA VAL A 629 -40.02 -28.94 -31.48
C VAL A 629 -40.84 -29.52 -30.32
N GLU A 630 -41.06 -28.73 -29.25
CA GLU A 630 -41.85 -29.10 -28.05
C GLU A 630 -42.96 -28.06 -27.73
N GLN A 631 -44.05 -28.49 -27.05
CA GLN A 631 -45.29 -27.72 -26.87
C GLN A 631 -45.20 -26.48 -25.96
N ASP A 632 -44.19 -26.35 -25.08
CA ASP A 632 -44.12 -25.31 -24.02
C ASP A 632 -43.22 -24.09 -24.38
N CYS A 633 -42.73 -23.99 -25.62
CA CYS A 633 -41.59 -23.11 -25.96
C CYS A 633 -41.94 -21.87 -26.81
N SER A 634 -43.04 -21.16 -26.52
CA SER A 634 -43.51 -20.05 -27.37
C SER A 634 -42.81 -18.70 -27.15
N HIS A 635 -42.18 -18.42 -26.00
CA HIS A 635 -41.60 -17.10 -25.71
C HIS A 635 -40.13 -17.18 -25.24
N MET A 636 -39.19 -16.99 -26.17
CA MET A 636 -37.77 -16.77 -25.86
C MET A 636 -37.43 -15.29 -26.03
N LEU A 637 -37.30 -14.57 -24.92
CA LEU A 637 -36.79 -13.20 -24.89
C LEU A 637 -35.27 -13.23 -24.76
N VAL A 638 -34.57 -12.47 -25.62
CA VAL A 638 -33.11 -12.45 -25.70
C VAL A 638 -32.58 -11.14 -25.12
N SER A 639 -31.57 -11.24 -24.26
CA SER A 639 -30.93 -10.10 -23.61
C SER A 639 -29.77 -9.52 -24.40
N CYS A 640 -28.99 -10.41 -25.01
CA CYS A 640 -27.78 -10.07 -25.72
C CYS A 640 -27.53 -11.13 -26.80
N ILE A 641 -26.91 -10.71 -27.90
CA ILE A 641 -26.50 -11.55 -29.02
C ILE A 641 -25.02 -11.30 -29.26
N SER A 642 -24.27 -12.34 -29.59
CA SER A 642 -22.86 -12.18 -29.97
C SER A 642 -22.75 -11.26 -31.19
N PRO A 643 -21.91 -10.21 -31.14
CA PRO A 643 -21.73 -9.27 -32.25
C PRO A 643 -20.97 -9.88 -33.45
N HIS A 644 -20.41 -11.07 -33.27
CA HIS A 644 -19.67 -11.86 -34.23
C HIS A 644 -20.18 -13.30 -34.20
N THR A 645 -20.00 -13.99 -35.31
CA THR A 645 -20.11 -15.43 -35.42
C THR A 645 -19.05 -16.11 -34.56
N LEU A 646 -19.43 -17.22 -33.92
CA LEU A 646 -18.51 -18.02 -33.14
C LEU A 646 -17.52 -18.73 -34.08
N SER A 647 -16.31 -18.99 -33.58
CA SER A 647 -15.35 -19.81 -34.32
C SER A 647 -15.82 -21.27 -34.42
N ASP A 648 -15.48 -21.94 -35.52
CA ASP A 648 -15.78 -23.36 -35.75
C ASP A 648 -15.34 -24.27 -34.59
N PHE A 649 -14.24 -23.91 -33.93
CA PHE A 649 -13.74 -24.62 -32.74
C PHE A 649 -14.69 -24.49 -31.55
N VAL A 650 -15.15 -23.28 -31.24
CA VAL A 650 -16.08 -23.02 -30.13
C VAL A 650 -17.42 -23.68 -30.41
N LEU A 651 -17.93 -23.59 -31.64
CA LEU A 651 -19.18 -24.23 -32.04
C LEU A 651 -19.10 -25.76 -31.91
N SER A 652 -18.05 -26.36 -32.46
CA SER A 652 -17.88 -27.81 -32.44
C SER A 652 -17.74 -28.34 -31.01
N SER A 653 -17.09 -27.57 -30.14
CA SER A 653 -16.93 -27.90 -28.73
C SER A 653 -18.24 -27.75 -27.95
N ALA A 654 -19.02 -26.68 -28.24
CA ALA A 654 -20.29 -26.39 -27.59
C ALA A 654 -21.38 -27.44 -27.88
N LEU A 655 -21.48 -27.92 -29.13
CA LEU A 655 -22.47 -28.93 -29.52
C LEU A 655 -21.95 -30.36 -29.46
N LYS A 656 -20.64 -30.57 -29.22
CA LYS A 656 -19.95 -31.87 -29.28
C LYS A 656 -20.06 -32.57 -30.65
N GLU A 657 -20.30 -31.80 -31.69
CA GLU A 657 -20.44 -32.26 -33.08
C GLU A 657 -19.55 -31.43 -34.01
N LYS A 658 -19.04 -32.02 -35.09
CA LYS A 658 -18.24 -31.27 -36.08
C LYS A 658 -19.16 -30.48 -36.99
N ILE A 659 -19.44 -29.25 -36.62
CA ILE A 659 -20.32 -28.34 -37.37
C ILE A 659 -19.50 -27.12 -37.81
N SER A 660 -19.59 -26.78 -39.09
CA SER A 660 -19.02 -25.53 -39.64
C SER A 660 -20.19 -24.75 -40.25
N ALA A 661 -20.66 -23.76 -39.51
CA ALA A 661 -21.77 -22.89 -39.88
C ALA A 661 -21.70 -21.58 -39.08
N SER A 662 -22.18 -20.49 -39.65
CA SER A 662 -22.30 -19.22 -38.93
C SER A 662 -23.24 -19.36 -37.75
N THR A 663 -22.76 -18.93 -36.59
CA THR A 663 -23.45 -19.17 -35.33
C THR A 663 -23.41 -17.97 -34.43
N HIS A 664 -24.58 -17.56 -33.96
CA HIS A 664 -24.67 -16.52 -32.94
C HIS A 664 -25.02 -17.11 -31.58
N LEU A 665 -24.28 -16.67 -30.57
CA LEU A 665 -24.58 -16.96 -29.18
C LEU A 665 -25.69 -16.01 -28.72
N LEU A 666 -26.73 -16.58 -28.15
CA LEU A 666 -27.88 -15.86 -27.61
C LEU A 666 -27.89 -16.03 -26.09
N ALA A 667 -28.13 -14.94 -25.38
CA ALA A 667 -28.36 -14.97 -23.94
C ALA A 667 -29.87 -14.80 -23.65
N PRO A 668 -30.66 -15.88 -23.59
CA PRO A 668 -32.09 -15.81 -23.26
C PRO A 668 -32.32 -15.55 -21.76
N TYR A 669 -33.38 -14.84 -21.38
CA TYR A 669 -33.69 -14.58 -19.95
C TYR A 669 -34.07 -15.84 -19.17
N ASN A 670 -34.78 -16.76 -19.83
CA ASN A 670 -35.35 -17.96 -19.24
C ASN A 670 -34.45 -19.21 -19.35
N ALA A 671 -33.28 -19.09 -19.97
CA ALA A 671 -32.32 -20.19 -20.15
C ALA A 671 -30.88 -19.72 -19.89
N LEU A 672 -29.96 -20.65 -19.63
CA LEU A 672 -28.55 -20.35 -19.34
C LEU A 672 -27.84 -19.80 -20.59
N ALA A 673 -28.05 -20.45 -21.72
CA ALA A 673 -27.50 -20.06 -23.02
C ALA A 673 -28.38 -20.58 -24.15
N ALA A 674 -28.27 -19.98 -25.33
CA ALA A 674 -28.79 -20.54 -26.56
C ALA A 674 -27.82 -20.28 -27.72
N VAL A 675 -27.79 -21.17 -28.71
CA VAL A 675 -26.97 -21.04 -29.92
C VAL A 675 -27.91 -21.20 -31.11
N ALA A 676 -27.89 -20.22 -32.04
CA ALA A 676 -28.60 -20.29 -33.30
C ALA A 676 -27.60 -20.62 -34.43
N VAL A 677 -27.78 -21.77 -35.07
CA VAL A 677 -26.91 -22.29 -36.14
C VAL A 677 -27.47 -21.92 -37.51
N GLY A 678 -26.68 -21.23 -38.33
CA GLY A 678 -27.02 -20.80 -39.70
C GLY A 678 -27.67 -19.41 -39.81
N PHE A 679 -28.10 -18.84 -38.68
CA PHE A 679 -28.76 -17.54 -38.63
C PHE A 679 -27.73 -16.41 -38.61
N PRO A 680 -27.93 -15.25 -39.30
CA PRO A 680 -28.97 -14.91 -40.27
C PRO A 680 -28.57 -15.17 -41.74
N GLU A 681 -27.38 -15.74 -41.99
CA GLU A 681 -26.76 -15.76 -43.32
C GLU A 681 -27.40 -16.77 -44.29
N LEU A 682 -28.03 -17.81 -43.75
CA LEU A 682 -28.78 -18.78 -44.54
C LEU A 682 -30.25 -18.34 -44.66
N ASP A 683 -30.49 -17.29 -45.43
CA ASP A 683 -31.80 -16.63 -45.66
C ASP A 683 -32.95 -17.54 -46.16
N ALA A 684 -32.70 -18.83 -46.41
CA ALA A 684 -33.66 -19.78 -46.97
C ALA A 684 -33.67 -21.17 -46.28
N SER A 685 -32.72 -21.50 -45.41
CA SER A 685 -32.70 -22.78 -44.69
C SER A 685 -33.33 -22.65 -43.31
N GLU A 686 -33.77 -23.78 -42.76
CA GLU A 686 -34.16 -23.88 -41.36
C GLU A 686 -32.89 -23.77 -40.50
N ASN A 687 -32.91 -22.86 -39.53
CA ASN A 687 -31.80 -22.62 -38.61
C ASN A 687 -32.11 -23.28 -37.27
N GLU A 688 -31.21 -24.14 -36.79
CA GLU A 688 -31.41 -24.89 -35.56
C GLU A 688 -31.07 -24.03 -34.33
N VAL A 689 -31.96 -24.00 -33.35
CA VAL A 689 -31.75 -23.28 -32.09
C VAL A 689 -31.62 -24.25 -30.94
N TYR A 690 -30.40 -24.38 -30.45
CA TYR A 690 -30.06 -25.19 -29.29
C TYR A 690 -30.12 -24.34 -28.02
N VAL A 691 -30.73 -24.87 -26.96
CA VAL A 691 -30.95 -24.16 -25.69
C VAL A 691 -30.46 -24.99 -24.51
N TRP A 692 -29.79 -24.32 -23.58
CA TRP A 692 -29.43 -24.84 -22.27
C TRP A 692 -30.45 -24.35 -21.24
N GLU A 693 -31.34 -25.25 -20.83
CA GLU A 693 -32.41 -24.95 -19.87
C GLU A 693 -31.87 -24.67 -18.47
N ARG A 694 -32.67 -23.97 -17.67
CA ARG A 694 -32.38 -23.64 -16.27
C ARG A 694 -33.36 -24.40 -15.37
N ASP A 695 -32.85 -25.04 -14.32
CA ASP A 695 -33.71 -25.75 -13.36
C ASP A 695 -34.55 -24.75 -12.55
N ASN A 696 -35.88 -24.88 -12.63
CA ASN A 696 -36.91 -24.16 -11.83
C ASN A 696 -36.77 -22.63 -11.69
N ILE A 697 -37.48 -21.84 -12.50
CA ILE A 697 -37.84 -20.45 -12.12
C ILE A 697 -39.30 -20.11 -12.47
N SER A 698 -40.01 -19.61 -11.46
CA SER A 698 -41.28 -18.89 -11.61
C SER A 698 -41.09 -17.66 -12.50
N LEU A 699 -41.76 -17.64 -13.66
CA LEU A 699 -41.81 -16.51 -14.61
C LEU A 699 -42.13 -15.14 -13.95
N LYS A 700 -42.68 -15.12 -12.72
CA LYS A 700 -42.93 -13.90 -11.95
C LYS A 700 -41.66 -13.19 -11.48
N ALA A 701 -40.54 -13.88 -11.26
CA ALA A 701 -39.29 -13.26 -10.79
C ALA A 701 -38.58 -12.42 -11.87
N PHE A 702 -38.81 -12.71 -13.15
CA PHE A 702 -38.23 -11.96 -14.28
C PHE A 702 -39.09 -10.76 -14.73
N SER A 703 -40.35 -10.71 -14.29
CA SER A 703 -41.25 -9.58 -14.60
C SER A 703 -40.92 -8.27 -13.86
N SER A 704 -40.00 -8.31 -12.88
CA SER A 704 -39.54 -7.15 -12.12
C SER A 704 -38.19 -6.57 -12.60
N VAL A 705 -37.53 -7.17 -13.60
CA VAL A 705 -36.25 -6.67 -14.12
C VAL A 705 -36.50 -5.72 -15.28
N SER A 706 -36.66 -4.43 -14.97
CA SER A 706 -37.04 -3.40 -15.94
C SER A 706 -35.89 -2.86 -16.80
N ASP A 707 -34.64 -3.30 -16.61
CA ASP A 707 -33.53 -2.92 -17.50
C ASP A 707 -32.67 -4.12 -17.94
N PRO A 708 -32.95 -4.71 -19.11
CA PRO A 708 -32.48 -6.05 -19.42
C PRO A 708 -31.09 -6.15 -20.08
N VAL A 709 -30.42 -5.03 -20.39
CA VAL A 709 -29.27 -4.95 -21.34
C VAL A 709 -27.91 -4.76 -20.65
N SER A 710 -27.85 -4.32 -19.39
CA SER A 710 -26.57 -4.01 -18.71
C SER A 710 -26.02 -5.11 -17.80
N SER A 711 -26.74 -6.21 -17.61
CA SER A 711 -26.39 -7.28 -16.67
C SER A 711 -25.77 -8.53 -17.32
N THR A 712 -25.58 -8.53 -18.64
CA THR A 712 -25.11 -9.71 -19.40
C THR A 712 -24.05 -9.30 -20.42
N VAL A 713 -22.94 -10.05 -20.45
CA VAL A 713 -21.85 -9.90 -21.43
C VAL A 713 -21.59 -11.24 -22.10
N VAL A 714 -21.39 -11.21 -23.41
CA VAL A 714 -21.04 -12.37 -24.22
C VAL A 714 -19.57 -12.29 -24.61
N LEU A 715 -18.79 -13.30 -24.22
CA LEU A 715 -17.39 -13.46 -24.60
C LEU A 715 -17.33 -14.48 -25.75
N SER A 716 -17.50 -14.00 -27.00
CA SER A 716 -17.58 -14.85 -28.20
C SER A 716 -16.34 -15.74 -28.38
N ASP A 717 -15.16 -15.18 -28.15
CA ASP A 717 -13.89 -15.88 -28.39
C ASP A 717 -13.63 -17.01 -27.39
N ALA A 718 -14.19 -16.89 -26.18
CA ALA A 718 -14.14 -17.91 -25.14
C ALA A 718 -15.35 -18.87 -25.15
N GLY A 719 -16.40 -18.55 -25.92
CA GLY A 719 -17.67 -19.29 -25.87
C GLY A 719 -18.38 -19.19 -24.51
N GLN A 720 -18.24 -18.07 -23.81
CA GLN A 720 -18.79 -17.86 -22.46
C GLN A 720 -19.88 -16.80 -22.43
N ILE A 721 -20.91 -17.02 -21.59
CA ILE A 721 -21.92 -16.02 -21.22
C ILE A 721 -21.74 -15.69 -19.74
N VAL A 722 -21.57 -14.40 -19.43
CA VAL A 722 -21.47 -13.93 -18.04
C VAL A 722 -22.68 -13.08 -17.69
N ARG A 723 -23.36 -13.42 -16.59
CA ARG A 723 -24.55 -12.72 -16.09
C ARG A 723 -24.41 -12.34 -14.63
N VAL A 724 -24.94 -11.18 -14.25
CA VAL A 724 -25.07 -10.78 -12.84
C VAL A 724 -26.32 -11.42 -12.24
N VAL A 725 -26.17 -12.10 -11.10
CA VAL A 725 -27.28 -12.72 -10.35
C VAL A 725 -27.19 -12.39 -8.86
N ASP A 726 -28.34 -12.20 -8.22
CA ASP A 726 -28.43 -11.84 -6.79
C ASP A 726 -28.39 -13.06 -5.86
N GLN A 727 -28.60 -14.26 -6.41
CA GLN A 727 -28.61 -15.53 -5.65
C GLN A 727 -27.90 -16.62 -6.44
N ALA A 728 -27.05 -17.39 -5.75
CA ALA A 728 -26.41 -18.58 -6.28
C ALA A 728 -27.02 -19.84 -5.63
N PRO A 729 -27.09 -20.97 -6.35
CA PRO A 729 -27.62 -22.20 -5.80
C PRO A 729 -26.67 -22.77 -4.72
N ARG A 730 -27.23 -23.43 -3.69
CA ARG A 730 -26.44 -23.90 -2.53
C ARG A 730 -25.31 -24.87 -2.90
N ASN A 731 -25.49 -25.66 -3.95
CA ASN A 731 -24.49 -26.61 -4.45
C ASN A 731 -23.28 -25.96 -5.14
N ALA A 732 -23.34 -24.65 -5.42
CA ALA A 732 -22.24 -23.89 -6.02
C ALA A 732 -21.06 -23.65 -5.06
N PHE A 733 -21.24 -23.87 -3.75
CA PHE A 733 -20.20 -23.69 -2.75
C PHE A 733 -19.79 -25.04 -2.13
N GLU A 734 -18.56 -25.13 -1.61
CA GLU A 734 -18.06 -26.34 -0.93
C GLU A 734 -18.62 -26.51 0.48
N TYR A 735 -18.93 -25.39 1.15
CA TYR A 735 -19.52 -25.34 2.48
C TYR A 735 -20.96 -24.81 2.39
N ASP A 736 -21.85 -25.26 3.29
CA ASP A 736 -23.27 -24.84 3.37
C ASP A 736 -23.48 -23.36 3.75
N VAL A 737 -22.42 -22.55 3.72
CA VAL A 737 -22.41 -21.13 4.05
C VAL A 737 -21.93 -20.36 2.83
N SER A 738 -22.78 -19.47 2.30
CA SER A 738 -22.37 -18.50 1.28
C SER A 738 -21.19 -17.68 1.80
N PRO A 739 -20.16 -17.41 0.97
CA PRO A 739 -18.99 -16.63 1.41
C PRO A 739 -19.45 -15.31 2.05
N SER A 740 -19.00 -15.07 3.28
CA SER A 740 -19.39 -13.91 4.08
C SER A 740 -19.03 -12.61 3.34
N GLY A 741 -20.04 -11.80 2.99
CA GLY A 741 -19.84 -10.48 2.40
C GLY A 741 -20.07 -10.35 0.88
N ALA A 742 -20.60 -11.37 0.19
CA ALA A 742 -21.04 -11.26 -1.21
C ALA A 742 -22.57 -11.34 -1.35
N ASN A 743 -23.20 -10.30 -1.91
CA ASN A 743 -24.65 -10.28 -2.22
C ASN A 743 -24.93 -10.51 -3.71
N ILE A 744 -23.89 -10.51 -4.54
CA ILE A 744 -23.97 -10.55 -6.00
C ILE A 744 -22.95 -11.56 -6.50
N PHE A 745 -23.35 -12.33 -7.51
CA PHE A 745 -22.51 -13.35 -8.15
C PHE A 745 -22.46 -13.12 -9.66
N LEU A 746 -21.32 -13.47 -10.25
CA LEU A 746 -21.16 -13.62 -11.69
C LEU A 746 -21.44 -15.07 -12.06
N GLU A 747 -22.57 -15.31 -12.72
CA GLU A 747 -22.89 -16.60 -13.34
C GLU A 747 -22.13 -16.70 -14.66
N VAL A 748 -21.15 -17.60 -14.72
CA VAL A 748 -20.36 -17.87 -15.93
C VAL A 748 -20.80 -19.21 -16.50
N THR A 749 -21.47 -19.15 -17.66
CA THR A 749 -21.84 -20.32 -18.46
C THR A 749 -20.79 -20.54 -19.54
N ASP A 750 -20.02 -21.61 -19.43
CA ASP A 750 -18.96 -21.99 -20.37
C ASP A 750 -19.43 -23.16 -21.24
N LEU A 751 -19.68 -22.85 -22.52
CA LEU A 751 -20.15 -23.85 -23.48
C LEU A 751 -19.04 -24.76 -23.98
N VAL A 752 -17.78 -24.30 -23.99
CA VAL A 752 -16.64 -25.07 -24.49
C VAL A 752 -16.29 -26.19 -23.52
N ASN A 753 -16.25 -25.86 -22.22
CA ASN A 753 -15.94 -26.82 -21.16
C ASN A 753 -17.18 -27.49 -20.54
N HIS A 754 -18.39 -27.17 -21.01
CA HIS A 754 -19.66 -27.68 -20.49
C HIS A 754 -19.79 -27.48 -18.97
N SER A 755 -19.46 -26.29 -18.49
CA SER A 755 -19.44 -25.97 -17.07
C SER A 755 -20.19 -24.68 -16.74
N LEU A 756 -20.80 -24.66 -15.56
CA LEU A 756 -21.46 -23.52 -14.95
C LEU A 756 -20.76 -23.17 -13.64
N SER A 757 -20.47 -21.89 -13.40
CA SER A 757 -19.82 -21.45 -12.15
C SER A 757 -20.41 -20.13 -11.67
N TYR A 758 -20.34 -19.91 -10.35
CA TYR A 758 -20.83 -18.72 -9.67
C TYR A 758 -19.67 -18.07 -8.91
N ILE A 759 -19.17 -16.95 -9.42
CA ILE A 759 -18.05 -16.23 -8.82
C ILE A 759 -18.61 -15.14 -7.88
N PRO A 760 -18.29 -15.16 -6.57
CA PRO A 760 -18.76 -14.14 -5.64
C PRO A 760 -18.10 -12.78 -5.91
N VAL A 761 -18.90 -11.72 -5.97
CA VAL A 761 -18.39 -10.35 -6.08
C VAL A 761 -18.29 -9.73 -4.68
N PRO A 762 -17.09 -9.31 -4.23
CA PRO A 762 -16.92 -8.65 -2.93
C PRO A 762 -17.76 -7.38 -2.80
N GLN A 763 -18.45 -7.20 -1.68
CA GLN A 763 -19.22 -5.97 -1.40
C GLN A 763 -18.33 -4.72 -1.42
N ALA A 764 -18.89 -3.62 -1.91
CA ALA A 764 -18.26 -2.31 -1.83
C ALA A 764 -18.22 -1.81 -0.38
N SER A 765 -17.11 -1.20 0.03
CA SER A 765 -16.92 -0.65 1.38
C SER A 765 -17.74 0.61 1.66
N GLN A 766 -18.18 1.32 0.61
CA GLN A 766 -19.01 2.52 0.69
C GLN A 766 -20.12 2.44 -0.36
N SER A 767 -21.37 2.71 0.01
CA SER A 767 -22.49 2.82 -0.94
C SER A 767 -23.05 4.24 -0.86
N SER A 768 -23.20 4.91 -2.01
CA SER A 768 -23.77 6.26 -2.02
C SER A 768 -25.23 6.21 -1.52
N PRO A 769 -25.63 7.07 -0.56
CA PRO A 769 -27.02 7.18 -0.13
C PRO A 769 -27.98 7.50 -1.28
N TYR A 770 -27.47 8.15 -2.33
CA TYR A 770 -28.22 8.51 -3.54
C TYR A 770 -28.49 7.31 -4.46
N TRP A 771 -27.81 6.18 -4.26
CA TRP A 771 -28.12 4.96 -4.99
C TRP A 771 -29.57 4.55 -4.77
N ALA A 772 -30.06 4.56 -3.51
CA ALA A 772 -31.45 4.25 -3.17
C ALA A 772 -32.48 5.16 -3.87
N TRP A 773 -32.14 6.41 -4.14
CA TRP A 773 -32.98 7.34 -4.91
C TRP A 773 -33.00 7.02 -6.41
N SER A 774 -31.89 6.49 -6.96
CA SER A 774 -31.79 6.03 -8.36
C SER A 774 -32.37 4.63 -8.61
N VAL A 775 -32.46 3.79 -7.57
CA VAL A 775 -32.92 2.39 -7.62
C VAL A 775 -34.38 2.24 -8.04
N ALA A 776 -35.20 3.30 -7.96
CA ALA A 776 -36.58 3.28 -8.46
C ALA A 776 -36.70 2.91 -9.96
N ALA A 777 -35.60 2.92 -10.72
CA ALA A 777 -35.54 2.51 -12.12
C ALA A 777 -34.42 1.49 -12.49
N ARG A 778 -33.57 1.04 -11.54
CA ARG A 778 -32.38 0.22 -11.82
C ARG A 778 -32.27 -0.99 -10.88
N THR A 779 -32.00 -2.17 -11.43
CA THR A 779 -32.09 -3.44 -10.69
C THR A 779 -30.76 -4.09 -10.32
N SER A 780 -29.60 -3.73 -10.90
CA SER A 780 -28.29 -4.28 -10.49
C SER A 780 -27.24 -3.18 -10.24
N PRO A 781 -26.48 -3.21 -9.12
CA PRO A 781 -25.45 -2.22 -8.81
C PRO A 781 -24.10 -2.51 -9.47
N LEU A 782 -24.03 -3.46 -10.40
CA LEU A 782 -22.81 -3.87 -11.09
C LEU A 782 -22.97 -3.72 -12.60
N PHE A 783 -22.01 -3.05 -13.24
CA PHE A 783 -21.91 -2.89 -14.69
C PHE A 783 -20.71 -3.67 -15.22
N MET A 784 -20.79 -4.21 -16.44
CA MET A 784 -19.79 -5.12 -16.98
C MET A 784 -19.43 -4.81 -18.44
N ALA A 785 -18.20 -5.07 -18.83
CA ALA A 785 -17.71 -4.99 -20.22
C ALA A 785 -16.67 -6.09 -20.50
N ALA A 786 -16.65 -6.60 -21.74
CA ALA A 786 -15.64 -7.56 -22.18
C ALA A 786 -14.30 -6.87 -22.44
N THR A 787 -13.19 -7.54 -22.09
CA THR A 787 -11.82 -7.13 -22.46
C THR A 787 -11.36 -7.85 -23.72
N SER A 788 -10.29 -7.38 -24.36
CA SER A 788 -9.75 -7.98 -25.60
C SER A 788 -9.16 -9.38 -25.39
N GLY A 789 -8.73 -9.72 -24.16
CA GLY A 789 -8.07 -10.98 -23.81
C GLY A 789 -8.96 -12.07 -23.20
N GLN A 790 -10.25 -12.17 -23.59
CA GLN A 790 -11.21 -13.12 -23.00
C GLN A 790 -11.47 -12.90 -21.48
N GLY A 791 -11.23 -11.68 -20.99
CA GLY A 791 -11.51 -11.28 -19.61
C GLY A 791 -12.77 -10.41 -19.51
N LEU A 792 -13.04 -9.97 -18.29
CA LEU A 792 -14.20 -9.16 -17.96
C LEU A 792 -13.79 -8.01 -17.03
N ALA A 793 -14.20 -6.79 -17.37
CA ALA A 793 -14.10 -5.64 -16.49
C ALA A 793 -15.47 -5.36 -15.86
N THR A 794 -15.51 -5.15 -14.55
CA THR A 794 -16.74 -4.80 -13.83
C THR A 794 -16.55 -3.55 -12.99
N VAL A 795 -17.59 -2.72 -12.86
CA VAL A 795 -17.60 -1.58 -11.94
C VAL A 795 -18.88 -1.60 -11.12
N ASP A 796 -18.75 -1.43 -9.81
CA ASP A 796 -19.90 -1.34 -8.92
C ASP A 796 -20.41 0.09 -8.76
N SER A 797 -21.57 0.23 -8.12
CA SER A 797 -22.20 1.52 -7.85
C SER A 797 -21.34 2.48 -7.01
N ALA A 798 -20.35 1.95 -6.28
CA ALA A 798 -19.42 2.73 -5.45
C ALA A 798 -18.21 3.23 -6.24
N GLY A 799 -18.01 2.76 -7.46
CA GLY A 799 -16.84 3.09 -8.28
C GLY A 799 -15.64 2.17 -8.07
N VAL A 800 -15.79 1.01 -7.44
CA VAL A 800 -14.73 -0.01 -7.44
C VAL A 800 -14.75 -0.72 -8.78
N VAL A 801 -13.66 -0.60 -9.53
CA VAL A 801 -13.45 -1.33 -10.77
C VAL A 801 -12.64 -2.59 -10.48
N ARG A 802 -13.02 -3.71 -11.09
CA ARG A 802 -12.39 -5.03 -10.94
C ARG A 802 -12.14 -5.64 -12.31
N LEU A 803 -10.98 -6.26 -12.48
CA LEU A 803 -10.65 -7.09 -13.64
C LEU A 803 -10.74 -8.57 -13.27
N TRP A 804 -11.38 -9.33 -14.15
CA TRP A 804 -11.64 -10.75 -13.97
C TRP A 804 -11.13 -11.53 -15.17
N GLN A 805 -10.60 -12.72 -14.89
CA GLN A 805 -10.20 -13.68 -15.89
C GLN A 805 -11.06 -14.94 -15.72
N THR A 806 -11.95 -15.21 -16.68
CA THR A 806 -12.87 -16.36 -16.63
C THR A 806 -12.53 -17.44 -17.66
N GLY A 807 -11.75 -17.12 -18.69
CA GLY A 807 -11.31 -18.06 -19.71
C GLY A 807 -10.41 -19.16 -19.14
N SER A 808 -10.68 -20.43 -19.46
CA SER A 808 -9.95 -21.58 -18.90
C SER A 808 -8.46 -21.60 -19.26
N VAL A 809 -8.14 -21.27 -20.52
CA VAL A 809 -6.75 -21.25 -21.02
C VAL A 809 -5.95 -20.14 -20.35
N GLY A 810 -6.55 -18.94 -20.25
CA GLY A 810 -5.95 -17.80 -19.57
C GLY A 810 -5.71 -18.07 -18.08
N LEU A 811 -6.71 -18.62 -17.38
CA LEU A 811 -6.59 -18.99 -15.97
C LEU A 811 -5.50 -20.04 -15.72
N GLN A 812 -5.39 -21.07 -16.57
CA GLN A 812 -4.33 -22.08 -16.44
C GLN A 812 -2.94 -21.48 -16.61
N LYS A 813 -2.75 -20.62 -17.62
CA LYS A 813 -1.48 -19.92 -17.83
C LYS A 813 -1.14 -19.03 -16.64
N ALA A 814 -2.09 -18.21 -16.19
CA ALA A 814 -1.89 -17.32 -15.05
C ALA A 814 -1.59 -18.08 -13.74
N LEU A 815 -2.21 -19.23 -13.53
CA LEU A 815 -1.94 -20.10 -12.37
C LEU A 815 -0.54 -20.71 -12.43
N ALA A 816 -0.10 -21.14 -13.62
CA ALA A 816 1.26 -21.65 -13.81
C ALA A 816 2.31 -20.56 -13.56
N ASP A 817 2.10 -19.35 -14.09
CA ASP A 817 2.97 -18.19 -13.88
C ASP A 817 3.00 -17.80 -12.40
N TRP A 818 1.84 -17.82 -11.72
CA TRP A 818 1.74 -17.56 -10.28
C TRP A 818 2.50 -18.58 -9.43
N ARG A 819 2.35 -19.88 -9.73
CA ARG A 819 3.13 -20.94 -9.06
C ARG A 819 4.63 -20.78 -9.28
N LYS A 820 5.04 -20.43 -10.50
CA LYS A 820 6.44 -20.15 -10.83
C LYS A 820 6.99 -18.96 -10.01
N MET A 821 6.21 -17.91 -9.78
CA MET A 821 6.63 -16.79 -8.94
C MET A 821 6.81 -17.16 -7.46
N ILE A 822 6.05 -18.14 -6.94
CA ILE A 822 6.20 -18.62 -5.55
C ILE A 822 7.44 -19.52 -5.43
N GLY A 823 7.65 -20.39 -6.43
CA GLY A 823 8.69 -21.42 -6.42
C GLY A 823 8.22 -22.70 -5.72
N ASP A 824 8.86 -23.83 -6.02
CA ASP A 824 8.61 -25.07 -5.30
C ASP A 824 9.21 -24.98 -3.89
N ASP A 825 8.35 -24.89 -2.87
CA ASP A 825 8.72 -24.94 -1.45
C ASP A 825 9.28 -26.34 -1.02
N THR A 826 9.59 -27.24 -1.96
CA THR A 826 9.93 -28.64 -1.68
C THR A 826 11.37 -28.90 -1.23
N GLU A 827 12.26 -27.90 -1.18
CA GLU A 827 13.64 -28.12 -0.74
C GLU A 827 14.09 -27.15 0.35
N ARG A 828 13.42 -27.17 1.50
CA ARG A 828 14.17 -27.04 2.75
C ARG A 828 14.82 -28.39 3.02
N LEU A 829 16.06 -28.57 2.55
CA LEU A 829 16.96 -29.63 3.03
C LEU A 829 17.21 -29.42 4.54
N ARG A 830 16.21 -29.75 5.36
CA ARG A 830 16.41 -30.04 6.77
C ARG A 830 17.15 -31.37 6.83
N LEU A 831 18.32 -31.35 7.44
CA LEU A 831 19.03 -32.56 7.83
C LEU A 831 18.26 -33.19 8.99
N GLU A 832 17.14 -33.85 8.68
CA GLU A 832 16.40 -34.67 9.62
C GLU A 832 17.18 -35.97 9.81
N VAL A 833 17.85 -36.09 10.96
CA VAL A 833 18.43 -37.37 11.37
C VAL A 833 17.28 -38.18 11.96
N ASP A 834 16.58 -38.93 11.11
CA ASP A 834 15.56 -39.89 11.53
C ASP A 834 16.21 -41.01 12.34
N ARG A 835 16.13 -40.92 13.67
CA ARG A 835 16.38 -42.04 14.58
C ARG A 835 15.04 -42.56 15.06
N PHE A 836 14.56 -43.63 14.44
CA PHE A 836 13.36 -44.33 14.89
C PHE A 836 13.64 -44.97 16.25
N SER A 837 12.98 -44.48 17.31
CA SER A 837 13.26 -44.95 18.68
C SER A 837 12.72 -46.36 18.94
N GLY A 838 11.71 -46.80 18.20
CA GLY A 838 11.15 -48.16 18.27
C GLY A 838 10.44 -48.52 19.58
N GLU A 839 10.23 -47.56 20.49
CA GLU A 839 9.64 -47.81 21.81
C GLU A 839 8.32 -47.06 22.02
N ASP A 840 7.35 -47.72 22.65
CA ASP A 840 6.00 -47.20 22.89
C ASP A 840 5.92 -46.17 24.04
N VAL A 841 4.81 -45.43 24.06
CA VAL A 841 4.46 -44.36 24.99
C VAL A 841 3.55 -44.92 26.08
N THR A 842 3.78 -44.53 27.33
CA THR A 842 3.01 -45.03 28.49
C THR A 842 2.04 -43.97 29.02
N GLU A 843 2.07 -43.66 30.31
CA GLU A 843 1.21 -42.62 30.91
C GLU A 843 1.98 -41.30 31.06
N PRO A 844 1.35 -40.15 30.73
CA PRO A 844 1.99 -38.85 30.85
C PRO A 844 2.28 -38.53 32.32
N LYS A 845 3.46 -37.99 32.60
CA LYS A 845 3.92 -37.58 33.93
C LYS A 845 4.77 -36.31 33.84
N HIS A 846 5.04 -35.65 34.97
CA HIS A 846 5.90 -34.46 34.99
C HIS A 846 7.37 -34.79 34.67
N GLY A 847 7.89 -35.88 35.25
CA GLY A 847 9.33 -36.18 35.28
C GLY A 847 9.97 -35.70 36.59
N GLN A 848 11.17 -36.21 36.89
CA GLN A 848 12.00 -35.74 38.01
C GLN A 848 12.76 -34.48 37.60
N GLU A 849 12.94 -33.54 38.53
CA GLU A 849 13.78 -32.37 38.30
C GLU A 849 15.24 -32.72 38.56
N ASP A 850 16.12 -32.36 37.63
CA ASP A 850 17.57 -32.52 37.78
C ASP A 850 18.11 -31.38 38.67
N PRO A 851 18.70 -31.68 39.84
CA PRO A 851 19.30 -30.67 40.71
C PRO A 851 20.40 -29.83 40.04
N ASP A 852 21.08 -30.41 39.04
CA ASP A 852 22.23 -29.80 38.35
C ASP A 852 21.83 -29.17 36.99
N ASN A 853 20.55 -29.23 36.60
CA ASN A 853 20.00 -28.74 35.33
C ASN A 853 20.80 -29.16 34.08
N ASN A 854 21.28 -30.41 34.03
CA ASN A 854 22.02 -30.90 32.87
C ASN A 854 21.08 -31.16 31.68
N PRO A 855 21.54 -30.97 30.42
CA PRO A 855 20.71 -31.20 29.24
C PRO A 855 20.47 -32.70 29.03
N HIS A 856 19.20 -33.12 29.12
CA HIS A 856 18.77 -34.49 28.86
C HIS A 856 18.08 -34.60 27.50
N ILE A 857 18.69 -35.36 26.58
CA ILE A 857 18.17 -35.60 25.23
C ILE A 857 17.60 -37.02 25.15
N GLY A 858 16.28 -37.14 25.03
CA GLY A 858 15.58 -38.42 25.03
C GLY A 858 15.42 -39.08 26.42
N GLY A 859 14.55 -40.10 26.50
CA GLY A 859 14.25 -40.84 27.74
C GLY A 859 12.91 -40.47 28.41
N ASN A 860 12.61 -41.07 29.57
CA ASN A 860 11.32 -40.98 30.28
C ASN A 860 11.48 -40.65 31.78
N THR A 861 12.52 -39.89 32.13
CA THR A 861 12.92 -39.74 33.54
C THR A 861 12.87 -38.28 33.99
N TRP A 862 13.42 -37.36 33.19
CA TRP A 862 13.64 -35.97 33.59
C TRP A 862 12.57 -35.02 33.02
N ALA A 863 12.20 -34.01 33.81
CA ALA A 863 11.38 -32.87 33.42
C ALA A 863 12.26 -31.79 32.77
N GLY A 864 11.79 -31.14 31.69
CA GLY A 864 12.52 -30.10 30.96
C GLY A 864 13.49 -30.62 29.89
N GLY A 865 13.56 -31.94 29.70
CA GLY A 865 14.36 -32.56 28.64
C GLY A 865 13.83 -32.30 27.23
N THR A 866 14.71 -32.40 26.24
CA THR A 866 14.42 -32.11 24.83
C THR A 866 14.36 -33.43 24.05
N GLY A 867 13.20 -33.75 23.47
CA GLY A 867 13.00 -35.01 22.71
C GLY A 867 12.69 -36.26 23.57
N GLY A 868 12.26 -36.10 24.82
CA GLY A 868 11.86 -37.21 25.72
C GLY A 868 10.49 -37.84 25.39
N ARG A 869 10.08 -38.85 26.16
CA ARG A 869 8.75 -39.49 26.09
C ARG A 869 8.07 -39.44 27.45
N ASP A 870 6.74 -39.33 27.45
CA ASP A 870 5.85 -39.25 28.62
C ASP A 870 6.10 -38.11 29.65
N THR A 871 7.26 -37.43 29.64
CA THR A 871 7.62 -36.35 30.56
C THR A 871 7.36 -34.94 30.00
N ALA A 872 7.26 -33.93 30.87
CA ALA A 872 7.08 -32.53 30.46
C ALA A 872 8.37 -31.96 29.84
N GLY A 873 8.29 -31.35 28.65
CA GLY A 873 9.47 -30.86 27.91
C GLY A 873 9.13 -30.21 26.56
N LEU A 874 10.14 -29.74 25.83
CA LEU A 874 9.96 -28.85 24.66
C LEU A 874 9.87 -29.55 23.28
N GLY A 875 10.06 -30.87 23.20
CA GLY A 875 10.14 -31.55 21.89
C GLY A 875 9.78 -33.05 21.87
N GLY A 876 9.23 -33.57 22.97
CA GLY A 876 8.99 -35.00 23.18
C GLY A 876 7.62 -35.54 22.73
N LYS A 877 7.44 -36.87 22.85
CA LYS A 877 6.21 -37.61 22.50
C LYS A 877 5.45 -38.02 23.76
N GLY A 878 4.18 -37.62 23.88
CA GLY A 878 3.28 -38.07 24.97
C GLY A 878 3.38 -37.31 26.31
N GLY A 879 4.14 -36.21 26.40
CA GLY A 879 4.22 -35.36 27.60
C GLY A 879 2.96 -34.51 27.85
N PRO A 880 2.66 -34.12 29.12
CA PRO A 880 1.43 -33.43 29.47
C PRO A 880 1.39 -31.92 29.12
N TYR A 881 2.52 -31.22 29.24
CA TYR A 881 2.65 -29.79 28.93
C TYR A 881 4.11 -29.43 28.64
N ARG A 882 4.33 -28.24 28.09
CA ARG A 882 5.67 -27.75 27.78
C ARG A 882 6.31 -27.14 29.02
N LEU A 883 7.54 -27.53 29.26
CA LEU A 883 8.38 -27.00 30.32
C LEU A 883 9.73 -26.66 29.71
N ASP A 884 10.11 -25.38 29.82
CA ASP A 884 11.35 -24.84 29.29
C ASP A 884 12.38 -24.73 30.42
N ALA A 885 13.51 -25.42 30.27
CA ALA A 885 14.65 -25.38 31.18
C ALA A 885 15.86 -24.64 30.58
N GLY A 886 15.70 -23.98 29.43
CA GLY A 886 16.71 -23.16 28.76
C GLY A 886 17.68 -23.91 27.83
N HIS A 887 17.31 -25.10 27.34
CA HIS A 887 18.16 -25.98 26.52
C HIS A 887 17.73 -26.05 25.03
N ASP A 888 18.66 -26.43 24.15
CA ASP A 888 18.42 -26.56 22.70
C ASP A 888 17.35 -27.61 22.35
N VAL A 889 16.32 -27.20 21.59
CA VAL A 889 15.13 -28.03 21.35
C VAL A 889 15.34 -29.09 20.26
N HIS A 890 15.43 -30.35 20.67
CA HIS A 890 15.34 -31.52 19.78
C HIS A 890 13.89 -31.94 19.54
N GLN A 891 13.41 -31.84 18.29
CA GLN A 891 12.03 -32.22 17.92
C GLN A 891 11.96 -33.62 17.30
N LEU A 892 10.99 -34.42 17.74
CA LEU A 892 10.62 -35.68 17.07
C LEU A 892 9.81 -35.43 15.79
N SER A 893 9.86 -36.40 14.86
CA SER A 893 9.12 -36.37 13.60
C SER A 893 7.59 -36.35 13.82
N GLU A 894 6.84 -35.78 12.87
CA GLU A 894 5.37 -35.71 12.98
C GLU A 894 4.73 -37.11 13.03
N ALA A 895 5.25 -38.06 12.26
CA ALA A 895 4.78 -39.45 12.27
C ALA A 895 4.89 -40.10 13.67
N GLU A 896 5.96 -39.83 14.41
CA GLU A 896 6.10 -40.33 15.78
C GLU A 896 5.14 -39.62 16.74
N LYS A 897 4.90 -38.30 16.59
CA LYS A 897 3.93 -37.56 17.42
C LYS A 897 2.49 -38.03 17.19
N ASP A 898 2.14 -38.37 15.95
CA ASP A 898 0.80 -38.85 15.60
C ASP A 898 0.53 -40.29 16.06
N ALA A 899 1.60 -41.09 16.20
CA ALA A 899 1.54 -42.45 16.74
C ALA A 899 1.28 -42.52 18.27
N VAL A 900 0.97 -41.41 18.94
CA VAL A 900 0.53 -41.44 20.36
C VAL A 900 -0.91 -41.95 20.46
N PRO A 901 -1.18 -43.01 21.25
CA PRO A 901 -2.53 -43.52 21.45
C PRO A 901 -3.50 -42.43 21.95
N ALA A 902 -4.76 -42.49 21.52
CA ALA A 902 -5.78 -41.49 21.88
C ALA A 902 -6.01 -41.40 23.40
N GLU A 903 -5.81 -42.50 24.12
CA GLU A 903 -5.94 -42.57 25.59
C GLU A 903 -4.88 -41.72 26.29
N VAL A 904 -3.63 -41.77 25.82
CA VAL A 904 -2.51 -40.97 26.34
C VAL A 904 -2.70 -39.49 26.05
N ARG A 905 -3.20 -39.13 24.86
CA ARG A 905 -3.56 -37.75 24.50
C ARG A 905 -4.66 -37.17 25.40
N ARG A 906 -5.65 -37.99 25.77
CA ARG A 906 -6.71 -37.57 26.68
C ARG A 906 -6.17 -37.37 28.11
N ALA A 907 -5.36 -38.31 28.60
CA ALA A 907 -4.73 -38.21 29.92
C ALA A 907 -3.79 -37.00 30.03
N ALA A 908 -3.01 -36.70 28.98
CA ALA A 908 -2.14 -35.53 28.92
C ALA A 908 -2.94 -34.21 28.98
N ARG A 909 -4.08 -34.14 28.28
CA ARG A 909 -5.00 -32.98 28.32
C ARG A 909 -5.62 -32.78 29.70
N GLU A 910 -6.06 -33.85 30.36
CA GLU A 910 -6.61 -33.78 31.72
C GLU A 910 -5.57 -33.29 32.72
N MET A 911 -4.32 -33.78 32.61
CA MET A 911 -3.21 -33.33 33.45
C MET A 911 -2.84 -31.86 33.19
N ALA A 912 -2.84 -31.40 31.93
CA ALA A 912 -2.61 -30.01 31.57
C ALA A 912 -3.69 -29.06 32.12
N GLN A 913 -4.96 -29.45 32.02
CA GLN A 913 -6.07 -28.67 32.58
C GLN A 913 -6.02 -28.61 34.11
N LYS A 914 -5.60 -29.69 34.76
CA LYS A 914 -5.43 -29.71 36.22
C LYS A 914 -4.27 -28.81 36.65
N ALA A 915 -3.12 -28.88 35.97
CA ALA A 915 -1.97 -28.01 36.22
C ALA A 915 -2.28 -26.53 35.94
N PHE A 916 -3.06 -26.22 34.90
CA PHE A 916 -3.52 -24.86 34.60
C PHE A 916 -4.45 -24.33 35.70
N LYS A 917 -5.39 -25.15 36.18
CA LYS A 917 -6.26 -24.80 37.32
C LYS A 917 -5.49 -24.65 38.63
N GLU A 918 -4.44 -25.43 38.85
CA GLU A 918 -3.55 -25.29 40.01
C GLU A 918 -2.70 -24.01 39.91
N ARG A 919 -2.13 -23.66 38.76
CA ARG A 919 -1.45 -22.36 38.54
C ARG A 919 -2.38 -21.17 38.72
N LEU A 920 -3.61 -21.23 38.21
CA LEU A 920 -4.61 -20.17 38.43
C LEU A 920 -4.98 -20.01 39.92
N ARG A 921 -4.99 -21.12 40.68
CA ARG A 921 -5.18 -21.11 42.14
C ARG A 921 -3.97 -20.52 42.87
N GLU A 922 -2.74 -20.83 42.45
CA GLU A 922 -1.50 -20.24 42.97
C GLU A 922 -1.47 -18.72 42.75
N ILE A 923 -1.94 -18.24 41.59
CA ILE A 923 -2.00 -16.82 41.21
C ILE A 923 -3.23 -16.10 41.84
N ARG A 924 -4.13 -16.84 42.52
CA ARG A 924 -5.37 -16.32 43.14
C ARG A 924 -6.28 -15.51 42.18
N MET A 925 -6.36 -15.85 40.90
CA MET A 925 -7.20 -15.14 39.90
C MET A 925 -8.41 -16.00 39.50
N SER A 926 -9.61 -15.43 39.40
CA SER A 926 -10.80 -16.16 38.93
C SER A 926 -10.87 -16.18 37.39
N GLU A 927 -11.56 -17.16 36.79
CA GLU A 927 -11.74 -17.23 35.33
C GLU A 927 -12.43 -15.99 34.75
N TYR A 928 -13.35 -15.38 35.51
CA TYR A 928 -14.01 -14.14 35.14
C TYR A 928 -13.04 -12.94 35.12
N ASP A 929 -12.17 -12.85 36.13
CA ASP A 929 -11.18 -11.78 36.26
C ASP A 929 -10.16 -11.79 35.11
N ALA A 930 -9.71 -12.98 34.72
CA ALA A 930 -8.81 -13.14 33.58
C ALA A 930 -9.45 -12.64 32.28
N SER A 931 -10.72 -12.98 32.02
CA SER A 931 -11.43 -12.53 30.82
C SER A 931 -11.65 -11.01 30.79
N LEU A 932 -11.91 -10.39 31.94
CA LEU A 932 -12.09 -8.95 32.05
C LEU A 932 -10.78 -8.20 31.78
N TYR A 933 -9.66 -8.70 32.33
CA TYR A 933 -8.34 -8.13 32.08
C TYR A 933 -7.96 -8.24 30.60
N GLU A 934 -8.15 -9.41 29.98
CA GLU A 934 -7.86 -9.61 28.55
C GLU A 934 -8.66 -8.65 27.66
N LYS A 935 -9.92 -8.38 28.01
CA LYS A 935 -10.74 -7.42 27.26
C LYS A 935 -10.16 -5.99 27.30
N LEU A 936 -9.75 -5.51 28.48
CA LEU A 936 -9.17 -4.17 28.64
C LEU A 936 -7.77 -4.09 28.03
N ALA A 937 -6.92 -5.10 28.28
CA ALA A 937 -5.56 -5.16 27.74
C ALA A 937 -5.57 -5.25 26.21
N GLY A 938 -6.45 -6.07 25.62
CA GLY A 938 -6.58 -6.23 24.17
C GLY A 938 -6.88 -4.92 23.43
N GLY A 939 -7.55 -3.95 24.07
CA GLY A 939 -7.82 -2.63 23.50
C GLY A 939 -6.61 -1.69 23.44
N VAL A 940 -5.59 -1.92 24.28
CA VAL A 940 -4.44 -1.01 24.45
C VAL A 940 -3.07 -1.61 24.12
N GLN A 941 -2.98 -2.89 23.76
CA GLN A 941 -1.70 -3.56 23.48
C GLN A 941 -0.81 -2.83 22.45
N GLN A 942 -1.40 -2.33 21.37
CA GLN A 942 -0.65 -1.57 20.35
C GLN A 942 -0.10 -0.24 20.91
N GLN A 943 -0.88 0.43 21.75
CA GLN A 943 -0.55 1.70 22.37
C GLN A 943 0.51 1.53 23.48
N VAL A 944 0.44 0.43 24.24
CA VAL A 944 1.48 0.03 25.21
C VAL A 944 2.81 -0.14 24.50
N HIS A 945 2.85 -0.85 23.37
CA HIS A 945 4.08 -1.06 22.61
C HIS A 945 4.66 0.26 22.04
N ALA A 946 3.81 1.13 21.50
CA ALA A 946 4.20 2.46 21.03
C ALA A 946 4.81 3.30 22.17
N LEU A 947 4.19 3.30 23.34
CA LEU A 947 4.67 4.04 24.51
C LEU A 947 5.98 3.47 25.07
N ARG A 948 6.16 2.15 25.09
CA ARG A 948 7.44 1.50 25.45
C ARG A 948 8.57 1.92 24.51
N THR A 949 8.30 2.03 23.21
CA THR A 949 9.27 2.52 22.22
C THR A 949 9.64 4.00 22.47
N ILE A 950 8.66 4.83 22.84
CA ILE A 950 8.90 6.23 23.23
C ILE A 950 9.77 6.30 24.50
N ILE A 951 9.43 5.55 25.56
CA ILE A 951 10.21 5.51 26.82
C ILE A 951 11.64 5.01 26.58
N ASN A 952 11.82 4.07 25.65
CA ASN A 952 13.14 3.59 25.25
C ASN A 952 14.01 4.68 24.60
N SER A 953 13.41 5.51 23.76
CA SER A 953 14.11 6.57 23.02
C SER A 953 14.32 7.88 23.80
N LEU A 954 13.58 8.11 24.89
CA LEU A 954 13.76 9.29 25.75
C LEU A 954 15.13 9.27 26.44
N GLN A 955 15.96 10.28 26.14
CA GLN A 955 17.28 10.51 26.72
C GLN A 955 17.20 11.29 28.05
N ALA A 956 18.29 11.33 28.81
CA ALA A 956 18.38 12.13 30.03
C ALA A 956 18.98 13.52 29.75
N LYS A 957 18.37 14.59 30.29
CA LYS A 957 19.03 15.88 30.48
C LYS A 957 19.55 15.91 31.92
N GLY A 958 20.84 15.70 32.12
CA GLY A 958 21.54 16.17 33.32
C GLY A 958 22.27 17.46 33.00
N LYS A 959 21.86 18.60 33.59
CA LYS A 959 22.62 19.85 33.44
C LYS A 959 23.91 19.75 34.24
N GLU A 960 25.07 19.83 33.57
CA GLU A 960 26.36 19.79 34.25
C GLU A 960 26.93 21.21 34.40
N ARG A 961 27.46 21.52 35.60
CA ARG A 961 28.10 22.81 35.87
C ARG A 961 29.54 22.76 35.37
N GLN A 962 29.81 23.41 34.25
CA GLN A 962 31.16 23.56 33.75
C GLN A 962 31.73 24.96 34.06
N TRP A 963 33.06 25.03 34.17
CA TRP A 963 33.79 26.27 34.36
C TRP A 963 34.10 26.90 33.01
N LEU A 964 33.42 27.98 32.67
CA LEU A 964 33.80 28.82 31.53
C LEU A 964 35.01 29.65 31.93
N ARG A 965 36.17 29.35 31.34
CA ARG A 965 37.43 30.08 31.54
C ARG A 965 37.50 31.31 30.63
N HIS A 966 38.51 32.15 30.83
CA HIS A 966 38.75 33.38 30.03
C HIS A 966 37.68 34.47 30.17
N ARG A 967 37.07 34.60 31.35
CA ARG A 967 36.13 35.69 31.65
C ARG A 967 36.87 36.87 32.25
N THR A 968 36.30 38.07 32.05
CA THR A 968 36.77 39.32 32.64
C THR A 968 36.32 39.49 34.10
N SER A 969 35.41 38.63 34.56
CA SER A 969 34.87 38.62 35.93
C SER A 969 34.48 37.19 36.32
N GLY A 970 34.66 36.83 37.59
CA GLY A 970 34.35 35.49 38.11
C GLY A 970 35.28 35.11 39.25
N GLU A 971 35.45 33.81 39.48
CA GLU A 971 36.47 33.29 40.39
C GLU A 971 37.83 33.27 39.69
N LEU A 972 38.93 33.61 40.38
CA LEU A 972 40.24 33.75 39.74
C LEU A 972 40.75 32.36 39.30
N ASP A 973 41.19 32.23 38.05
CA ASP A 973 41.66 30.96 37.49
C ASP A 973 43.16 30.78 37.76
N ASP A 974 43.50 29.87 38.68
CA ASP A 974 44.87 29.66 39.17
C ASP A 974 45.88 29.37 38.03
N THR A 975 45.43 28.80 36.91
CA THR A 975 46.28 28.53 35.74
C THR A 975 46.72 29.80 34.98
N LYS A 976 46.09 30.95 35.24
CA LYS A 976 46.29 32.22 34.51
C LYS A 976 46.87 33.34 35.38
N LEU A 977 47.43 33.00 36.54
CA LEU A 977 48.06 33.96 37.46
C LEU A 977 49.19 34.78 36.80
N ILE A 978 49.99 34.17 35.93
CA ILE A 978 51.10 34.84 35.23
C ILE A 978 50.56 35.88 34.24
N GLU A 979 49.49 35.55 33.52
CA GLU A 979 48.85 36.42 32.54
C GLU A 979 48.15 37.61 33.23
N GLY A 980 47.56 37.38 34.40
CA GLY A 980 46.99 38.44 35.25
C GLY A 980 48.03 39.44 35.75
N LEU A 981 49.21 38.95 36.15
CA LEU A 981 50.35 39.80 36.52
C LEU A 981 50.91 40.59 35.32
N ALA A 982 50.74 40.08 34.10
CA ALA A 982 51.12 40.75 32.85
C ALA A 982 50.06 41.76 32.35
N GLY A 983 48.92 41.89 33.04
CA GLY A 983 47.85 42.86 32.72
C GLY A 983 46.68 42.30 31.90
N GLU A 984 46.64 40.99 31.64
CA GLU A 984 45.53 40.32 30.96
C GLU A 984 44.27 40.35 31.84
N ARG A 985 43.12 40.76 31.27
CA ARG A 985 41.85 40.86 32.02
C ARG A 985 41.04 39.55 32.02
N ASN A 986 41.33 38.62 31.12
CA ASN A 986 40.59 37.36 30.94
C ASN A 986 41.11 36.22 31.84
N ILE A 987 41.25 36.50 33.14
CA ILE A 987 41.87 35.58 34.11
C ILE A 987 40.87 34.92 35.06
N TYR A 988 39.58 35.11 34.81
CA TYR A 988 38.52 34.59 35.67
C TYR A 988 37.80 33.41 35.01
N ARG A 989 37.28 32.51 35.84
CA ARG A 989 36.37 31.42 35.47
C ARG A 989 35.01 31.62 36.13
N GLN A 990 33.95 31.27 35.42
CA GLN A 990 32.58 31.41 35.90
C GLN A 990 31.82 30.09 35.72
N ARG A 991 31.01 29.70 36.71
CA ARG A 991 30.16 28.52 36.61
C ARG A 991 29.01 28.80 35.65
N HIS A 992 28.83 27.94 34.66
CA HIS A 992 27.70 27.97 33.73
C HIS A 992 27.08 26.58 33.63
N GLU A 993 25.76 26.55 33.43
CA GLU A 993 25.01 25.31 33.23
C GLU A 993 24.90 25.09 31.72
N GLU A 994 25.60 24.08 31.23
CA GLU A 994 25.60 23.71 29.81
C GLU A 994 24.78 22.43 29.61
N GLU A 995 24.16 22.28 28.44
CA GLU A 995 23.41 21.07 28.12
C GLU A 995 24.38 19.89 27.93
N PRO A 996 24.02 18.67 28.40
CA PRO A 996 24.89 17.51 28.29
C PRO A 996 25.09 17.10 26.82
N GLU A 997 26.26 16.55 26.51
CA GLU A 997 26.54 15.95 25.21
C GLU A 997 25.57 14.80 24.91
N ILE A 998 25.21 14.65 23.63
CA ILE A 998 24.25 13.65 23.15
C ILE A 998 24.79 12.25 23.48
N GLY A 999 24.15 11.57 24.44
CA GLY A 999 24.50 10.20 24.86
C GLY A 999 24.98 10.04 26.31
N ALA A 1000 25.00 11.09 27.14
CA ALA A 1000 25.37 10.98 28.55
C ALA A 1000 24.41 10.08 29.38
N PRO A 1001 24.92 9.26 30.32
CA PRO A 1001 24.10 8.37 31.15
C PRO A 1001 23.21 9.13 32.14
N GLN A 1002 21.98 8.64 32.34
CA GLN A 1002 20.99 9.21 33.26
C GLN A 1002 21.47 9.15 34.72
N ARG A 1003 21.31 10.24 35.49
CA ARG A 1003 21.74 10.32 36.90
C ARG A 1003 20.62 9.98 37.88
N HIS A 1004 19.41 10.53 37.70
CA HIS A 1004 18.24 10.20 38.52
C HIS A 1004 17.03 9.81 37.66
N PRO A 1005 16.14 8.91 38.12
CA PRO A 1005 14.93 8.59 37.38
C PRO A 1005 14.02 9.83 37.26
N LYS A 1006 13.33 9.96 36.13
CA LYS A 1006 12.30 10.99 35.94
C LYS A 1006 11.07 10.64 36.78
N ARG A 1007 10.35 11.65 37.28
CA ARG A 1007 9.12 11.46 38.05
C ARG A 1007 7.87 11.78 37.28
N LEU A 1008 6.92 10.83 37.29
CA LEU A 1008 5.61 10.97 36.65
C LEU A 1008 4.50 10.68 37.68
N ARG A 1009 3.64 11.66 37.93
CA ARG A 1009 2.40 11.46 38.66
C ARG A 1009 1.22 11.52 37.72
N LEU A 1010 0.48 10.41 37.63
CA LEU A 1010 -0.78 10.35 36.91
C LEU A 1010 -1.93 10.61 37.88
N VAL A 1011 -2.75 11.61 37.61
CA VAL A 1011 -3.91 11.95 38.41
C VAL A 1011 -5.16 11.65 37.57
N VAL A 1012 -6.04 10.79 38.06
CA VAL A 1012 -7.21 10.27 37.33
C VAL A 1012 -8.52 10.67 38.00
N ASP A 1013 -9.58 10.86 37.22
CA ASP A 1013 -10.89 11.29 37.69
C ASP A 1013 -11.74 10.06 38.02
N VAL A 1014 -11.87 9.72 39.30
CA VAL A 1014 -12.75 8.62 39.76
C VAL A 1014 -14.05 9.17 40.33
N SER A 1015 -14.60 10.23 39.75
CA SER A 1015 -15.89 10.83 40.15
C SER A 1015 -17.11 10.07 39.62
N GLY A 1016 -18.27 10.30 40.25
CA GLY A 1016 -19.54 9.70 39.84
C GLY A 1016 -19.99 10.06 38.41
N SER A 1017 -19.50 11.16 37.85
CA SER A 1017 -19.72 11.53 36.45
C SER A 1017 -19.14 10.50 35.49
N MET A 1018 -17.97 9.94 35.81
CA MET A 1018 -17.29 8.96 34.97
C MET A 1018 -18.12 7.69 34.83
N TYR A 1019 -18.64 7.17 35.94
CA TYR A 1019 -19.52 6.00 35.92
C TYR A 1019 -20.88 6.30 35.26
N ARG A 1020 -21.53 7.41 35.64
CA ARG A 1020 -22.90 7.74 35.17
C ARG A 1020 -22.99 7.95 33.66
N PHE A 1021 -21.99 8.56 33.05
CA PHE A 1021 -22.00 8.88 31.61
C PHE A 1021 -21.25 7.86 30.76
N ASN A 1022 -20.61 6.85 31.37
CA ASN A 1022 -19.88 5.82 30.65
C ASN A 1022 -20.75 5.11 29.59
N GLY A 1023 -22.02 4.82 29.90
CA GLY A 1023 -22.93 4.18 28.94
C GLY A 1023 -23.24 5.01 27.68
N HIS A 1024 -22.93 6.31 27.67
CA HIS A 1024 -23.18 7.20 26.54
C HIS A 1024 -21.93 7.45 25.68
N ASP A 1025 -20.74 7.53 26.28
CA ASP A 1025 -19.51 7.87 25.56
C ASP A 1025 -18.27 7.02 25.93
N GLY A 1026 -18.41 6.00 26.77
CA GLY A 1026 -17.32 5.11 27.15
C GLY A 1026 -16.16 5.78 27.91
N ARG A 1027 -16.39 6.95 28.54
CA ARG A 1027 -15.30 7.71 29.19
C ARG A 1027 -14.57 6.99 30.33
N LEU A 1028 -15.29 6.22 31.15
CA LEU A 1028 -14.68 5.47 32.25
C LEU A 1028 -13.90 4.26 31.71
N GLU A 1029 -14.44 3.56 30.72
CA GLU A 1029 -13.72 2.48 30.03
C GLU A 1029 -12.40 2.98 29.42
N ARG A 1030 -12.44 4.13 28.73
CA ARG A 1030 -11.23 4.75 28.16
C ARG A 1030 -10.22 5.17 29.22
N GLU A 1031 -10.67 5.65 30.37
CA GLU A 1031 -9.77 6.03 31.47
C GLU A 1031 -9.11 4.81 32.12
N LEU A 1032 -9.87 3.71 32.32
CA LEU A 1032 -9.34 2.44 32.80
C LEU A 1032 -8.29 1.87 31.83
N GLU A 1033 -8.58 1.90 30.53
CA GLU A 1033 -7.66 1.51 29.46
C GLU A 1033 -6.40 2.39 29.43
N ALA A 1034 -6.54 3.72 29.54
CA ALA A 1034 -5.41 4.66 29.61
C ALA A 1034 -4.51 4.40 30.82
N THR A 1035 -5.11 4.09 31.98
CA THR A 1035 -4.38 3.80 33.22
C THR A 1035 -3.66 2.46 33.12
N LEU A 1036 -4.32 1.42 32.58
CA LEU A 1036 -3.70 0.13 32.29
C LEU A 1036 -2.51 0.27 31.33
N MET A 1037 -2.67 1.07 30.28
CA MET A 1037 -1.62 1.34 29.31
C MET A 1037 -0.36 1.92 29.97
N VAL A 1038 -0.52 2.86 30.91
CA VAL A 1038 0.63 3.42 31.66
C VAL A 1038 1.27 2.36 32.55
N MET A 1039 0.48 1.57 33.29
CA MET A 1039 1.04 0.52 34.17
C MET A 1039 1.83 -0.54 33.39
N GLU A 1040 1.31 -1.01 32.24
CA GLU A 1040 2.01 -2.01 31.40
C GLU A 1040 3.19 -1.41 30.61
N ALA A 1041 3.10 -0.17 30.14
CA ALA A 1041 4.17 0.44 29.37
C ALA A 1041 5.39 0.79 30.21
N PHE A 1042 5.21 1.13 31.49
CA PHE A 1042 6.31 1.50 32.38
C PHE A 1042 6.97 0.29 33.07
N GLU A 1043 6.39 -0.91 32.95
CA GLU A 1043 6.96 -2.15 33.47
C GLU A 1043 8.35 -2.44 32.86
N GLY A 1044 9.35 -2.56 33.73
CA GLY A 1044 10.75 -2.77 33.35
C GLY A 1044 11.56 -1.48 33.08
N PHE A 1045 10.95 -0.30 33.22
CA PHE A 1045 11.60 1.01 33.04
C PHE A 1045 11.80 1.80 34.34
N GLU A 1046 11.75 1.12 35.49
CA GLU A 1046 11.87 1.74 36.83
C GLU A 1046 13.17 2.54 37.03
N ASN A 1047 14.24 2.16 36.33
CA ASN A 1047 15.52 2.87 36.33
C ASN A 1047 15.46 4.22 35.59
N LYS A 1048 14.54 4.38 34.63
CA LYS A 1048 14.36 5.59 33.81
C LYS A 1048 13.23 6.48 34.34
N PHE A 1049 12.11 5.87 34.74
CA PHE A 1049 10.92 6.54 35.24
C PHE A 1049 10.40 5.85 36.50
N LYS A 1050 10.10 6.64 37.52
CA LYS A 1050 9.28 6.19 38.65
C LYS A 1050 7.94 6.89 38.59
N TYR A 1051 6.84 6.13 38.71
CA TYR A 1051 5.49 6.68 38.61
C TYR A 1051 4.61 6.34 39.84
N ASP A 1052 3.60 7.17 40.07
CA ASP A 1052 2.45 6.88 40.93
C ASP A 1052 1.14 7.29 40.26
N ILE A 1053 0.04 6.75 40.79
CA ILE A 1053 -1.31 7.00 40.29
C ILE A 1053 -2.21 7.39 41.47
N TYR A 1054 -2.83 8.56 41.37
CA TYR A 1054 -3.78 9.07 42.34
C TYR A 1054 -5.13 9.35 41.69
N GLY A 1055 -6.21 8.89 42.30
CA GLY A 1055 -7.56 9.28 41.92
C GLY A 1055 -8.01 10.57 42.61
N HIS A 1056 -8.91 11.34 42.01
CA HIS A 1056 -9.72 12.32 42.72
C HIS A 1056 -11.21 12.07 42.46
N SER A 1057 -12.06 12.46 43.42
CA SER A 1057 -13.51 12.30 43.29
C SER A 1057 -14.23 13.47 43.96
N GLY A 1058 -15.55 13.39 44.10
CA GLY A 1058 -16.33 14.35 44.87
C GLY A 1058 -16.12 14.28 46.39
N GLU A 1059 -15.37 13.31 46.90
CA GLU A 1059 -15.09 13.14 48.33
C GLU A 1059 -13.67 13.53 48.72
N GLU A 1060 -12.69 13.10 47.92
CA GLU A 1060 -11.27 13.26 48.23
C GLU A 1060 -10.50 13.78 47.01
N ALA A 1061 -9.54 14.68 47.27
CA ALA A 1061 -8.67 15.26 46.26
C ALA A 1061 -7.45 14.38 45.89
N ALA A 1062 -7.16 13.32 46.67
CA ALA A 1062 -6.05 12.40 46.41
C ALA A 1062 -6.29 11.03 47.06
N VAL A 1063 -6.83 10.11 46.27
CA VAL A 1063 -7.00 8.69 46.60
C VAL A 1063 -5.79 7.92 46.06
N PRO A 1064 -4.93 7.33 46.89
CA PRO A 1064 -3.78 6.57 46.40
C PRO A 1064 -4.26 5.29 45.72
N LEU A 1065 -3.94 5.13 44.43
CA LEU A 1065 -4.25 3.93 43.65
C LEU A 1065 -3.01 3.07 43.42
N VAL A 1066 -1.89 3.71 43.08
CA VAL A 1066 -0.57 3.08 42.95
C VAL A 1066 0.46 3.97 43.62
N GLU A 1067 1.20 3.41 44.56
CA GLU A 1067 2.30 4.10 45.24
C GLU A 1067 3.64 3.79 44.57
N CYS A 1068 4.58 4.72 44.64
CA CYS A 1068 5.87 4.60 43.96
C CYS A 1068 6.72 3.42 44.44
N ASP A 1069 6.56 3.03 45.70
CA ASP A 1069 7.29 1.91 46.31
C ASP A 1069 6.55 0.57 46.14
N ASN A 1070 5.33 0.58 45.60
CA ASN A 1070 4.47 -0.59 45.46
C ASN A 1070 3.70 -0.56 44.13
N VAL A 1071 4.44 -0.70 43.03
CA VAL A 1071 3.90 -0.76 41.67
C VAL A 1071 3.38 -2.17 41.34
N PRO A 1072 2.30 -2.30 40.54
CA PRO A 1072 1.72 -3.61 40.25
C PRO A 1072 2.57 -4.41 39.25
N HIS A 1073 3.07 -5.57 39.69
CA HIS A 1073 4.01 -6.41 38.92
C HIS A 1073 3.34 -7.56 38.16
N ASN A 1074 2.09 -7.89 38.48
CA ASN A 1074 1.35 -8.94 37.79
C ASN A 1074 -0.03 -8.45 37.32
N ASN A 1075 -0.62 -9.17 36.37
CA ASN A 1075 -1.92 -8.82 35.78
C ASN A 1075 -3.04 -8.72 36.84
N LYS A 1076 -2.91 -9.47 37.94
CA LYS A 1076 -3.90 -9.43 39.01
C LYS A 1076 -3.87 -8.11 39.78
N GLU A 1077 -2.70 -7.66 40.19
CA GLU A 1077 -2.52 -6.40 40.92
C GLU A 1077 -2.97 -5.22 40.07
N ARG A 1078 -2.66 -5.23 38.76
CA ARG A 1078 -3.19 -4.23 37.81
C ARG A 1078 -4.70 -4.25 37.75
N LEU A 1079 -5.31 -5.44 37.68
CA LEU A 1079 -6.77 -5.58 37.68
C LEU A 1079 -7.39 -5.09 39.00
N ASP A 1080 -6.76 -5.36 40.14
CA ASP A 1080 -7.24 -4.92 41.46
C ASP A 1080 -7.23 -3.38 41.57
N VAL A 1081 -6.23 -2.71 40.99
CA VAL A 1081 -6.20 -1.24 40.85
C VAL A 1081 -7.38 -0.74 40.01
N LEU A 1082 -7.62 -1.34 38.84
CA LEU A 1082 -8.72 -0.95 37.95
C LEU A 1082 -10.10 -1.18 38.58
N LYS A 1083 -10.28 -2.29 39.31
CA LYS A 1083 -11.51 -2.56 40.08
C LYS A 1083 -11.72 -1.52 41.18
N THR A 1084 -10.64 -1.11 41.84
CA THR A 1084 -10.69 -0.07 42.87
C THR A 1084 -11.13 1.27 42.29
N MET A 1085 -10.61 1.66 41.12
CA MET A 1085 -11.05 2.85 40.38
C MET A 1085 -12.53 2.78 39.98
N GLN A 1086 -12.97 1.64 39.44
CA GLN A 1086 -14.37 1.43 39.05
C GLN A 1086 -15.30 1.48 40.26
N ALA A 1087 -14.91 0.87 41.39
CA ALA A 1087 -15.69 0.92 42.63
C ALA A 1087 -15.77 2.35 43.18
N HIS A 1088 -14.65 3.09 43.22
CA HIS A 1088 -14.64 4.48 43.67
C HIS A 1088 -15.56 5.38 42.83
N SER A 1089 -15.49 5.27 41.49
CA SER A 1089 -16.37 6.04 40.60
C SER A 1089 -17.85 5.65 40.73
N GLN A 1090 -18.17 4.42 41.12
CA GLN A 1090 -19.55 3.98 41.34
C GLN A 1090 -20.14 4.46 42.67
N PHE A 1091 -19.33 4.52 43.73
CA PHE A 1091 -19.82 4.71 45.11
C PHE A 1091 -19.48 6.07 45.74
N CYS A 1092 -18.72 6.94 45.07
CA CYS A 1092 -18.41 8.27 45.60
C CYS A 1092 -19.61 9.25 45.58
N LEU A 1093 -19.61 10.21 46.52
CA LEU A 1093 -20.52 11.35 46.53
C LEU A 1093 -20.32 12.27 45.33
N SER A 1094 -21.40 12.98 44.96
CA SER A 1094 -21.36 13.97 43.89
C SER A 1094 -20.56 15.21 44.29
N GLY A 1095 -19.54 15.55 43.51
CA GLY A 1095 -18.67 16.71 43.69
C GLY A 1095 -17.45 16.60 42.76
N ASP A 1096 -16.60 17.62 42.73
CA ASP A 1096 -15.37 17.59 41.94
C ASP A 1096 -14.23 18.34 42.66
N HIS A 1097 -13.17 17.60 42.99
CA HIS A 1097 -11.95 18.14 43.58
C HIS A 1097 -10.80 18.29 42.57
N THR A 1098 -11.07 18.29 41.25
CA THR A 1098 -10.06 18.39 40.17
C THR A 1098 -9.04 19.52 40.42
N LEU A 1099 -9.51 20.71 40.81
CA LEU A 1099 -8.62 21.85 41.07
C LEU A 1099 -7.71 21.62 42.28
N GLU A 1100 -8.25 21.09 43.37
CA GLU A 1100 -7.50 20.80 44.60
C GLU A 1100 -6.50 19.66 44.37
N ALA A 1101 -6.90 18.63 43.62
CA ALA A 1101 -6.07 17.50 43.22
C ALA A 1101 -4.86 17.97 42.39
N ALA A 1102 -5.08 18.86 41.40
CA ALA A 1102 -4.02 19.43 40.60
C ALA A 1102 -3.02 20.26 41.45
N VAL A 1103 -3.51 21.13 42.33
CA VAL A 1103 -2.63 21.93 43.22
C VAL A 1103 -1.83 21.03 44.16
N LYS A 1104 -2.46 20.00 44.74
CA LYS A 1104 -1.82 19.07 45.65
C LYS A 1104 -0.75 18.24 44.93
N ALA A 1105 -1.07 17.67 43.77
CA ALA A 1105 -0.13 16.88 42.98
C ALA A 1105 1.12 17.66 42.57
N VAL A 1106 0.97 18.93 42.18
CA VAL A 1106 2.10 19.82 41.83
C VAL A 1106 2.97 20.14 43.05
N LYS A 1107 2.36 20.42 44.21
CA LYS A 1107 3.13 20.72 45.44
C LYS A 1107 3.89 19.52 45.96
N ASP A 1108 3.26 18.35 45.95
CA ASP A 1108 3.84 17.14 46.51
C ASP A 1108 5.07 16.71 45.68
N ILE A 1109 4.95 16.64 44.34
CA ILE A 1109 6.05 16.21 43.46
C ILE A 1109 7.21 17.22 43.41
N ALA A 1110 6.95 18.50 43.67
CA ALA A 1110 7.97 19.55 43.66
C ALA A 1110 9.05 19.33 44.74
N THR A 1111 8.74 18.59 45.81
CA THR A 1111 9.67 18.32 46.92
C THR A 1111 10.60 17.13 46.69
N GLU A 1112 10.33 16.29 45.67
CA GLU A 1112 11.14 15.09 45.38
C GLU A 1112 12.40 15.39 44.55
N GLU A 1113 13.51 14.71 44.83
CA GLU A 1113 14.75 14.80 44.05
C GLU A 1113 14.68 13.90 42.79
N CYS A 1114 14.68 14.50 41.61
CA CYS A 1114 14.66 13.80 40.32
C CYS A 1114 15.11 14.71 39.15
N ASP A 1115 15.44 14.10 38.00
CA ASP A 1115 15.90 14.83 36.81
C ASP A 1115 14.80 15.73 36.23
N GLU A 1116 13.57 15.22 36.08
CA GLU A 1116 12.40 15.96 35.59
C GLU A 1116 11.12 15.50 36.30
N ARG A 1117 10.15 16.42 36.45
CA ARG A 1117 8.87 16.20 37.16
C ARG A 1117 7.70 16.40 36.20
N PHE A 1118 6.83 15.41 36.10
CA PHE A 1118 5.64 15.41 35.27
C PHE A 1118 4.40 15.16 36.10
N VAL A 1119 3.37 15.98 35.93
CA VAL A 1119 2.04 15.75 36.47
C VAL A 1119 1.07 15.74 35.29
N ILE A 1120 0.38 14.62 35.10
CA ILE A 1120 -0.60 14.45 34.02
C ILE A 1120 -1.96 14.18 34.65
N LEU A 1121 -2.92 15.06 34.37
CA LEU A 1121 -4.28 14.97 34.87
C LEU A 1121 -5.22 14.45 33.78
N LEU A 1122 -5.94 13.36 34.04
CA LEU A 1122 -7.01 12.84 33.18
C LEU A 1122 -8.36 13.33 33.73
N SER A 1123 -9.21 13.92 32.90
CA SER A 1123 -10.49 14.49 33.33
C SER A 1123 -11.56 14.47 32.23
N ASP A 1124 -12.84 14.57 32.60
CA ASP A 1124 -13.99 14.63 31.69
C ASP A 1124 -14.36 16.03 31.18
N ALA A 1125 -13.52 17.03 31.49
CA ALA A 1125 -13.64 18.43 31.06
C ALA A 1125 -14.89 19.18 31.55
N ASN A 1126 -15.59 18.70 32.57
CA ASN A 1126 -16.88 19.24 33.00
C ASN A 1126 -16.79 20.41 34.02
N PHE A 1127 -15.87 21.35 33.80
CA PHE A 1127 -15.55 22.41 34.77
C PHE A 1127 -16.70 23.40 35.05
N ASP A 1128 -17.55 23.66 34.05
CA ASP A 1128 -18.68 24.60 34.17
C ASP A 1128 -19.69 24.14 35.24
N ARG A 1129 -19.91 22.83 35.36
CA ARG A 1129 -20.88 22.25 36.29
C ARG A 1129 -20.47 22.40 37.76
N TYR A 1130 -19.16 22.46 38.00
CA TYR A 1130 -18.56 22.56 39.34
C TYR A 1130 -18.10 23.99 39.65
N GLY A 1131 -18.36 24.96 38.77
CA GLY A 1131 -17.99 26.36 38.98
C GLY A 1131 -16.48 26.63 38.92
N ILE A 1132 -15.70 25.72 38.33
CA ILE A 1132 -14.25 25.86 38.19
C ILE A 1132 -13.97 26.80 37.02
N ARG A 1133 -13.48 28.00 37.33
CA ARG A 1133 -13.07 28.95 36.28
C ARG A 1133 -11.80 28.46 35.58
N PRO A 1134 -11.74 28.44 34.24
CA PRO A 1134 -10.53 28.02 33.51
C PRO A 1134 -9.27 28.80 33.89
N SER A 1135 -9.41 30.07 34.29
CA SER A 1135 -8.30 30.90 34.76
C SER A 1135 -7.71 30.46 36.10
N HIS A 1136 -8.51 29.84 36.98
CA HIS A 1136 -8.00 29.27 38.23
C HIS A 1136 -7.28 27.95 37.97
N PHE A 1137 -7.82 27.12 37.06
CA PHE A 1137 -7.18 25.88 36.65
C PHE A 1137 -5.86 26.13 35.90
N ALA A 1138 -5.80 27.13 35.02
CA ALA A 1138 -4.55 27.56 34.38
C ALA A 1138 -3.47 27.95 35.41
N LYS A 1139 -3.85 28.69 36.46
CA LYS A 1139 -2.93 29.05 37.56
C LYS A 1139 -2.46 27.82 38.35
N ALA A 1140 -3.30 26.80 38.50
CA ALA A 1140 -2.90 25.55 39.15
C ALA A 1140 -1.87 24.78 38.31
N LEU A 1141 -2.06 24.70 36.99
CA LEU A 1141 -1.13 24.04 36.07
C LEU A 1141 0.25 24.74 36.02
N THR A 1142 0.29 26.07 36.16
CA THR A 1142 1.53 26.87 36.11
C THR A 1142 1.98 27.38 37.48
N ALA A 1143 1.57 26.72 38.57
CA ALA A 1143 1.90 27.15 39.93
C ALA A 1143 3.40 27.07 40.24
N GLU A 1144 4.08 26.03 39.73
CA GLU A 1144 5.51 25.78 39.94
C GLU A 1144 6.24 25.63 38.61
N ASN A 1145 7.31 26.40 38.40
CA ASN A 1145 8.08 26.37 37.15
C ASN A 1145 8.97 25.13 37.01
N THR A 1146 9.17 24.38 38.09
CA THR A 1146 10.01 23.17 38.15
C THR A 1146 9.25 21.89 37.83
N VAL A 1147 7.92 21.96 37.69
CA VAL A 1147 7.02 20.82 37.43
C VAL A 1147 6.31 21.03 36.10
N ASN A 1148 6.40 20.05 35.21
CA ASN A 1148 5.69 20.07 33.93
C ASN A 1148 4.29 19.47 34.09
N THR A 1149 3.28 20.34 34.21
CA THR A 1149 1.88 19.94 34.45
C THR A 1149 1.06 19.99 33.17
N PHE A 1150 0.30 18.92 32.88
CA PHE A 1150 -0.55 18.79 31.69
C PHE A 1150 -1.93 18.24 32.05
N ALA A 1151 -2.95 18.64 31.29
CA ALA A 1151 -4.31 18.10 31.40
C ALA A 1151 -4.72 17.39 30.10
N ILE A 1152 -5.23 16.17 30.19
CA ILE A 1152 -5.74 15.38 29.06
C ILE A 1152 -7.23 15.12 29.29
N PHE A 1153 -8.05 15.63 28.40
CA PHE A 1153 -9.50 15.47 28.46
C PHE A 1153 -9.91 14.20 27.71
N ILE A 1154 -10.35 13.18 28.45
CA ILE A 1154 -10.71 11.84 27.92
C ILE A 1154 -12.22 11.69 27.69
N GLY A 1155 -13.02 12.56 28.31
CA GLY A 1155 -14.45 12.71 28.05
C GLY A 1155 -14.79 14.15 27.66
N SER A 1156 -15.91 14.33 26.97
CA SER A 1156 -16.49 15.66 26.73
C SER A 1156 -18.00 15.57 26.52
N LEU A 1157 -18.76 16.38 27.24
CA LEU A 1157 -20.20 16.57 26.99
C LEU A 1157 -20.37 17.75 26.02
N GLY A 1158 -20.45 17.45 24.71
CA GLY A 1158 -20.42 18.46 23.64
C GLY A 1158 -19.00 18.98 23.36
N ASP A 1159 -18.87 20.21 22.86
CA ASP A 1159 -17.57 20.83 22.51
C ASP A 1159 -16.86 21.49 23.73
N GLN A 1160 -17.10 21.01 24.96
CA GLN A 1160 -16.56 21.64 26.18
C GLN A 1160 -15.03 21.51 26.27
N ALA A 1161 -14.48 20.32 26.00
CA ALA A 1161 -13.03 20.09 26.04
C ALA A 1161 -12.28 21.01 25.05
N ASP A 1162 -12.77 21.14 23.82
CA ASP A 1162 -12.17 22.01 22.79
C ASP A 1162 -12.23 23.51 23.16
N ARG A 1163 -13.26 23.94 23.88
CA ARG A 1163 -13.35 25.32 24.40
C ARG A 1163 -12.35 25.55 25.52
N LEU A 1164 -12.18 24.59 26.42
CA LEU A 1164 -11.22 24.68 27.52
C LEU A 1164 -9.78 24.73 26.99
N THR A 1165 -9.43 23.90 26.02
CA THR A 1165 -8.09 23.91 25.40
C THR A 1165 -7.74 25.24 24.74
N LYS A 1166 -8.72 25.99 24.22
CA LYS A 1166 -8.50 27.34 23.67
C LYS A 1166 -8.24 28.42 24.73
N VAL A 1167 -8.67 28.19 25.97
CA VAL A 1167 -8.55 29.15 27.08
C VAL A 1167 -7.33 28.85 27.94
N LEU A 1168 -6.89 27.59 28.01
CA LEU A 1168 -5.71 27.18 28.77
C LEU A 1168 -4.40 27.51 28.02
N PRO A 1169 -3.27 27.62 28.72
CA PRO A 1169 -1.96 27.89 28.10
C PRO A 1169 -1.62 26.86 27.01
N ALA A 1170 -1.12 27.33 25.87
CA ALA A 1170 -0.78 26.48 24.74
C ALA A 1170 0.26 25.42 25.14
N GLY A 1171 0.01 24.16 24.77
CA GLY A 1171 0.87 23.02 25.09
C GLY A 1171 0.65 22.38 26.46
N HIS A 1172 -0.24 22.91 27.30
CA HIS A 1172 -0.55 22.36 28.64
C HIS A 1172 -1.87 21.57 28.71
N SER A 1173 -2.66 21.54 27.63
CA SER A 1173 -3.92 20.78 27.60
C SER A 1173 -4.13 20.09 26.25
N PHE A 1174 -4.69 18.89 26.29
CA PHE A 1174 -4.93 18.03 25.13
C PHE A 1174 -6.32 17.39 25.22
N VAL A 1175 -6.94 17.12 24.07
CA VAL A 1175 -8.21 16.39 23.97
C VAL A 1175 -7.92 15.01 23.38
N CYS A 1176 -8.29 13.95 24.09
CA CYS A 1176 -8.02 12.57 23.69
C CYS A 1176 -9.30 11.71 23.77
N LEU A 1177 -10.14 11.80 22.72
CA LEU A 1177 -11.33 10.94 22.59
C LEU A 1177 -11.00 9.57 21.96
N ASP A 1178 -9.83 9.42 21.33
CA ASP A 1178 -9.33 8.17 20.75
C ASP A 1178 -7.98 7.83 21.38
N LEU A 1179 -7.93 6.73 22.14
CA LEU A 1179 -6.74 6.29 22.87
C LEU A 1179 -5.56 5.96 21.96
N LYS A 1180 -5.79 5.70 20.66
CA LYS A 1180 -4.69 5.55 19.68
C LYS A 1180 -3.77 6.77 19.61
N LYS A 1181 -4.29 7.96 19.95
CA LYS A 1181 -3.54 9.23 19.95
C LYS A 1181 -2.81 9.47 21.26
N LEU A 1182 -3.13 8.75 22.34
CA LEU A 1182 -2.58 8.98 23.67
C LEU A 1182 -1.05 8.78 23.71
N PRO A 1183 -0.44 7.75 23.07
CA PRO A 1183 1.02 7.65 22.98
C PRO A 1183 1.67 8.84 22.29
N GLN A 1184 1.05 9.38 21.23
CA GLN A 1184 1.56 10.57 20.53
C GLN A 1184 1.44 11.83 21.40
N ILE A 1185 0.36 11.98 22.16
CA ILE A 1185 0.18 13.08 23.12
C ILE A 1185 1.23 12.98 24.24
N LEU A 1186 1.46 11.80 24.79
CA LEU A 1186 2.51 11.57 25.81
C LEU A 1186 3.90 11.83 25.23
N GLN A 1187 4.17 11.43 23.98
CA GLN A 1187 5.41 11.76 23.28
C GLN A 1187 5.59 13.27 23.13
N GLN A 1188 4.55 14.00 22.71
CA GLN A 1188 4.56 15.45 22.63
C GLN A 1188 4.81 16.09 24.00
N ILE A 1189 4.18 15.57 25.06
CA ILE A 1189 4.38 16.02 26.45
C ILE A 1189 5.86 15.84 26.85
N PHE A 1190 6.42 14.65 26.70
CA PHE A 1190 7.81 14.39 27.08
C PHE A 1190 8.82 15.14 26.20
N THR A 1191 8.52 15.33 24.91
CA THR A 1191 9.40 16.06 23.97
C THR A 1191 9.32 17.58 24.18
N SER A 1192 8.15 18.12 24.53
CA SER A 1192 7.98 19.55 24.83
C SER A 1192 8.78 19.97 26.06
N ALA A 1193 8.95 19.06 27.02
CA ALA A 1193 9.84 19.26 28.16
C ALA A 1193 11.33 19.22 27.76
N MET A 1194 11.70 18.54 26.67
CA MET A 1194 13.08 18.54 26.16
C MET A 1194 13.46 19.80 25.37
N LEU A 1195 12.47 20.50 24.80
CA LEU A 1195 12.66 21.73 24.02
C LEU A 1195 12.65 23.01 24.88
N LYS A 1196 12.25 22.91 26.15
CA LYS A 1196 12.43 23.95 27.17
C LYS A 1196 13.80 23.81 27.85
#